data_AF-A0A9P1FD95-F1
#
_entry.id   AF-A0A9P1FD95-F1
#
_cell.length_a   1.000
_cell.length_b   1.000
_cell.length_c   1.000
_cell.angle_alpha   90.00
_cell.angle_beta   90.00
_cell.angle_gamma   90.00
#
_symmetry.space_group_name_H-M   'P 1'
#
loop_
_entity.id
_entity.type
_entity.pdbx_description
1 polymer ?
#
loop_
_entity_poly.entity_id
_entity_poly.type
_entity_poly.pdbx_seq_one_letter_code
_entity_poly.pdbx_strand_id
1 'polypeptide(L)'
;MTSYLLNVVYLLLLVFASPVLLYKSLRHGKYREGWRAKFLGEVPRRHGHRYCIWWHAVSVGEVNLLATLLAETKRQRPDYECVISTTTATGYALARKKYPEHSVFYCPLDFSWAVKNAVKRIRPDVLALVELELWPNLIKATKQHGGRVAVVNGRLSQHSHRGYRRVRPFWKKVLAQVDLIAAQNDEYGDRFLDLGAPEQNVYVTGSTKFDGAQTDRENDSTIALAQLAGIRSEDIVFLAGSTQEGEEQAALDAYRSLSEAEPRLRLILVPRHPERFENVAKLLDRSGIEWSRRSQLSSDAPEPVSRVLLVDAVGELGAWWGTSHIAFVGGSLGSRGGQNMIEPAGYGAAVSFGPNTRNFRDIVETLLARDAAIVVRNRDELRGFVQRAIAEPEWSAALGRRAQGLVCEQRGATKRTVDLITRLSKHKTHGNYLFTSESVSKGHPDKLADQISDGILDALLAEDPSSRVACETMVTTGLAVVAGEITTQAYVDFRAIIRQVINEAGYTDDSMGISGNTCGVMVSIDGQSPDIAQGVDADDQKGKDVGAGDQGLMFGYACNDTPELMPLPIALSHRILNRLTEAREKEEVKWLRPDSKSQVTVEFDSENRPVRIDTVVVSTQHSEDVTTEEIKNWVIENVIKPELPADLVSGHFGRDDADFTWEATGKAEELAEAAGLSADDMDVVATSPTRVRSWPQLAWVPSAILLGTALLLVARRVSGALDQPLPAGLLLLTIAVASLTAWGSVRVVDSNPHARWAIFGISAGALALLGAALSLPGTSGPVLGTLWTSIAVVIGLLATEVIPRKRRTNVRAADATAGQTDEVEEPSSIEWQRLSRLRTDAGEDRLEGWVRLECAPGQRNDVVSRSFCPTRHASK
;
A
#
# COMPACT_ATOMS: atom_id res chain seq x y z
N MET A 1 3.63 12.17 9.65
CA MET A 1 4.20 13.52 9.47
C MET A 1 4.15 14.02 8.02
N THR A 2 4.68 13.30 7.02
CA THR A 2 4.81 13.79 5.62
C THR A 2 3.49 14.22 4.95
N SER A 3 2.40 13.46 5.13
CA SER A 3 1.09 13.82 4.55
C SER A 3 0.52 15.12 5.11
N TYR A 4 0.73 15.39 6.40
CA TYR A 4 0.28 16.63 7.04
C TYR A 4 1.08 17.83 6.57
N LEU A 5 2.40 17.67 6.40
CA LEU A 5 3.25 18.72 5.85
C LEU A 5 2.84 19.06 4.41
N LEU A 6 2.56 18.06 3.56
CA LEU A 6 2.05 18.28 2.21
C LEU A 6 0.70 19.02 2.23
N ASN A 7 -0.22 18.63 3.11
CA ASN A 7 -1.49 19.34 3.26
C ASN A 7 -1.28 20.82 3.62
N VAL A 8 -0.35 21.14 4.54
CA VAL A 8 -0.02 22.53 4.90
C VAL A 8 0.52 23.29 3.69
N VAL A 9 1.45 22.68 2.94
CA VAL A 9 1.99 23.29 1.70
C VAL A 9 0.88 23.54 0.68
N TYR A 10 -0.01 22.56 0.45
CA TYR A 10 -1.13 22.69 -0.48
C TYR A 10 -2.14 23.74 -0.02
N LEU A 11 -2.41 23.84 1.29
CA LEU A 11 -3.28 24.88 1.86
C LEU A 11 -2.67 26.27 1.66
N LEU A 12 -1.38 26.45 1.92
CA LEU A 12 -0.69 27.73 1.69
C LEU A 12 -0.76 28.12 0.21
N LEU A 13 -0.45 27.21 -0.71
CA LEU A 13 -0.56 27.44 -2.15
C LEU A 13 -1.99 27.81 -2.55
N LEU A 14 -2.99 27.14 -1.99
CA LEU A 14 -4.39 27.44 -2.26
C LEU A 14 -4.77 28.82 -1.73
N VAL A 15 -4.32 29.22 -0.54
CA VAL A 15 -4.56 30.56 0.02
C VAL A 15 -3.99 31.63 -0.91
N PHE A 16 -2.75 31.47 -1.37
CA PHE A 16 -2.15 32.42 -2.33
C PHE A 16 -2.84 32.42 -3.69
N ALA A 17 -3.32 31.27 -4.17
CA ALA A 17 -4.06 31.17 -5.42
C ALA A 17 -5.52 31.64 -5.29
N SER A 18 -6.08 31.65 -4.08
CA SER A 18 -7.51 31.87 -3.84
C SER A 18 -8.06 33.19 -4.38
N PRO A 19 -7.34 34.34 -4.35
CA PRO A 19 -7.86 35.58 -4.94
C PRO A 19 -8.02 35.47 -6.46
N VAL A 20 -7.05 34.83 -7.13
CA VAL A 20 -7.07 34.62 -8.58
C VAL A 20 -8.12 33.58 -8.98
N LEU A 21 -8.24 32.50 -8.21
CA LEU A 21 -9.25 31.46 -8.43
C LEU A 21 -10.67 32.00 -8.19
N LEU A 22 -10.86 32.82 -7.15
CA LEU A 22 -12.12 33.48 -6.84
C LEU A 22 -12.50 34.47 -7.93
N TYR A 23 -11.56 35.31 -8.39
CA TYR A 23 -11.77 36.22 -9.52
C TYR A 23 -12.18 35.45 -10.79
N LYS A 24 -11.45 34.39 -11.15
CA LYS A 24 -11.78 33.56 -12.33
C LYS A 24 -13.12 32.83 -12.19
N SER A 25 -13.48 32.42 -10.97
CA SER A 25 -14.76 31.77 -10.67
C SER A 25 -15.93 32.73 -10.79
N LEU A 26 -15.82 33.94 -10.24
CA LEU A 26 -16.86 34.98 -10.31
C LEU A 26 -17.02 35.53 -11.73
N ARG A 27 -15.92 35.75 -12.45
CA ARG A 27 -15.92 36.44 -13.75
C ARG A 27 -16.15 35.52 -14.95
N HIS A 28 -15.84 34.23 -14.83
CA HIS A 28 -15.94 33.27 -15.94
C HIS A 28 -16.68 31.96 -15.60
N GLY A 29 -17.22 31.82 -14.38
CA GLY A 29 -17.92 30.61 -13.94
C GLY A 29 -17.03 29.36 -13.81
N LYS A 30 -15.71 29.49 -14.01
CA LYS A 30 -14.75 28.37 -13.98
C LYS A 30 -14.48 27.91 -12.55
N TYR A 31 -14.12 26.64 -12.37
CA TYR A 31 -13.74 26.03 -11.07
C TYR A 31 -14.86 25.78 -10.05
N ARG A 32 -16.14 25.98 -10.39
CA ARG A 32 -17.28 25.70 -9.49
C ARG A 32 -17.73 24.23 -9.50
N GLU A 33 -17.48 23.52 -10.59
CA GLU A 33 -17.93 22.14 -10.77
C GLU A 33 -17.06 21.12 -10.02
N GLY A 34 -17.71 20.13 -9.39
CA GLY A 34 -17.04 19.01 -8.74
C GLY A 34 -16.37 19.35 -7.41
N TRP A 35 -16.73 20.47 -6.77
CA TRP A 35 -16.08 20.92 -5.53
C TRP A 35 -16.10 19.87 -4.40
N ARG A 36 -17.24 19.19 -4.21
CA ARG A 36 -17.38 18.11 -3.21
C ARG A 36 -16.44 16.93 -3.50
N ALA A 37 -16.34 16.51 -4.76
CA ALA A 37 -15.39 15.47 -5.17
C ALA A 37 -13.93 15.92 -4.95
N LYS A 38 -13.60 17.16 -5.33
CA LYS A 38 -12.23 17.72 -5.25
C LYS A 38 -11.73 17.92 -3.81
N PHE A 39 -12.54 18.51 -2.94
CA PHE A 39 -12.11 18.90 -1.59
C PHE A 39 -12.51 17.94 -0.49
N LEU A 40 -13.62 17.21 -0.66
CA LEU A 40 -14.12 16.28 0.35
C LEU A 40 -13.92 14.81 -0.07
N GLY A 41 -13.55 14.53 -1.33
CA GLY A 41 -13.49 13.17 -1.85
C GLY A 41 -14.85 12.52 -2.02
N GLU A 42 -15.91 13.33 -2.18
CA GLU A 42 -17.28 12.90 -2.47
C GLU A 42 -17.44 12.49 -3.94
N VAL A 43 -16.83 11.35 -4.25
CA VAL A 43 -16.93 10.62 -5.51
C VAL A 43 -18.04 9.57 -5.44
N PRO A 44 -18.53 9.04 -6.58
CA PRO A 44 -19.51 7.95 -6.59
C PRO A 44 -19.06 6.77 -5.73
N ARG A 45 -20.02 6.14 -5.03
CA ARG A 45 -19.74 4.95 -4.23
C ARG A 45 -19.86 3.73 -5.13
N ARG A 46 -18.81 2.92 -5.20
CA ARG A 46 -18.81 1.69 -5.98
C ARG A 46 -19.59 0.60 -5.24
N HIS A 47 -20.55 -0.01 -5.92
CA HIS A 47 -21.35 -1.12 -5.41
C HIS A 47 -20.85 -2.43 -6.03
N GLY A 48 -20.66 -3.47 -5.21
CA GLY A 48 -20.11 -4.77 -5.64
C GLY A 48 -18.67 -5.04 -5.23
N HIS A 49 -18.16 -6.22 -5.62
CA HIS A 49 -16.87 -6.78 -5.22
C HIS A 49 -15.95 -7.13 -6.40
N ARG A 50 -16.32 -6.75 -7.64
CA ARG A 50 -15.49 -6.99 -8.82
C ARG A 50 -14.13 -6.33 -8.68
N TYR A 51 -13.10 -6.89 -9.31
CA TYR A 51 -11.78 -6.27 -9.34
C TYR A 51 -11.86 -4.91 -10.04
N CYS A 52 -11.34 -3.86 -9.40
CA CYS A 52 -11.49 -2.48 -9.85
C CYS A 52 -10.18 -1.84 -10.26
N ILE A 53 -10.16 -1.35 -11.49
CA ILE A 53 -9.10 -0.48 -11.99
C ILE A 53 -9.62 0.95 -12.02
N TRP A 54 -9.00 1.81 -11.21
CA TRP A 54 -9.20 3.24 -11.24
C TRP A 54 -8.18 3.88 -12.18
N TRP A 55 -8.65 4.31 -13.35
CA TRP A 55 -7.89 5.07 -14.33
C TRP A 55 -7.92 6.57 -14.02
N HIS A 56 -6.76 7.16 -13.75
CA HIS A 56 -6.63 8.61 -13.55
C HIS A 56 -6.03 9.27 -14.79
N ALA A 57 -6.85 10.05 -15.50
CA ALA A 57 -6.50 10.77 -16.72
C ALA A 57 -6.79 12.28 -16.55
N VAL A 58 -5.76 13.08 -16.34
CA VAL A 58 -5.90 14.47 -15.87
C VAL A 58 -6.56 15.41 -16.88
N SER A 59 -6.20 15.29 -18.17
CA SER A 59 -6.64 16.18 -19.24
C SER A 59 -7.29 15.44 -20.42
N VAL A 60 -7.71 16.21 -21.42
CA VAL A 60 -8.27 15.68 -22.69
C VAL A 60 -7.29 14.73 -23.39
N GLY A 61 -5.98 15.00 -23.32
CA GLY A 61 -4.96 14.16 -23.92
C GLY A 61 -4.96 12.74 -23.34
N GLU A 62 -4.87 12.63 -22.01
CA GLU A 62 -4.84 11.35 -21.31
C GLU A 62 -6.17 10.61 -21.39
N VAL A 63 -7.30 11.33 -21.37
CA VAL A 63 -8.64 10.74 -21.57
C VAL A 63 -8.76 10.07 -22.93
N ASN A 64 -8.11 10.61 -23.96
CA ASN A 64 -8.11 9.97 -25.29
C ASN A 64 -7.29 8.68 -25.32
N LEU A 65 -6.19 8.60 -24.56
CA LEU A 65 -5.37 7.40 -24.44
C LEU A 65 -6.12 6.23 -23.77
N LEU A 66 -7.12 6.53 -22.94
CA LEU A 66 -7.93 5.49 -22.29
C LEU A 66 -8.72 4.64 -23.28
N ALA A 67 -8.98 5.09 -24.51
CA ALA A 67 -9.82 4.35 -25.45
C ALA A 67 -9.24 2.96 -25.77
N THR A 68 -7.95 2.89 -26.07
CA THR A 68 -7.28 1.61 -26.35
C THR A 68 -7.10 0.79 -25.08
N LEU A 69 -6.74 1.42 -23.96
CA LEU A 69 -6.53 0.76 -22.67
C LEU A 69 -7.80 0.11 -22.12
N LEU A 70 -8.93 0.82 -22.15
CA LEU A 70 -10.22 0.30 -21.68
C LEU A 70 -10.74 -0.82 -22.60
N ALA A 71 -10.64 -0.65 -23.92
CA ALA A 71 -11.03 -1.67 -24.88
C ALA A 71 -10.22 -2.96 -24.68
N GLU A 72 -8.90 -2.86 -24.53
CA GLU A 72 -8.02 -4.01 -24.30
C GLU A 72 -8.24 -4.64 -22.93
N THR A 73 -8.46 -3.83 -21.88
CA THR A 73 -8.82 -4.33 -20.54
C THR A 73 -10.13 -5.13 -20.60
N LYS A 74 -11.17 -4.60 -21.25
CA LYS A 74 -12.45 -5.30 -21.42
C LYS A 74 -12.31 -6.58 -22.23
N ARG A 75 -11.44 -6.58 -23.25
CA ARG A 75 -11.14 -7.77 -24.08
C ARG A 75 -10.48 -8.88 -23.28
N GLN A 76 -9.50 -8.53 -22.43
CA GLN A 76 -8.75 -9.52 -21.64
C GLN A 76 -9.49 -9.95 -20.37
N ARG A 77 -10.17 -9.01 -19.69
CA ARG A 77 -10.80 -9.16 -18.39
C ARG A 77 -12.17 -8.48 -18.36
N PRO A 78 -13.20 -9.09 -18.99
CA PRO A 78 -14.56 -8.55 -18.97
C PRO A 78 -15.19 -8.55 -17.57
N ASP A 79 -14.61 -9.30 -16.63
CA ASP A 79 -14.98 -9.36 -15.22
C ASP A 79 -14.54 -8.13 -14.41
N TYR A 80 -13.63 -7.32 -14.94
CA TYR A 80 -13.12 -6.12 -14.26
C TYR A 80 -14.08 -4.94 -14.38
N GLU A 81 -14.15 -4.16 -13.30
CA GLU A 81 -14.81 -2.87 -13.31
C GLU A 81 -13.78 -1.76 -13.51
N CYS A 82 -14.05 -0.84 -14.43
CA CYS A 82 -13.20 0.33 -14.67
C CYS A 82 -13.92 1.61 -14.26
N VAL A 83 -13.23 2.44 -13.48
CA VAL A 83 -13.69 3.79 -13.11
C VAL A 83 -12.67 4.82 -13.57
N ILE A 84 -13.14 6.04 -13.89
CA ILE A 84 -12.32 7.07 -14.52
C ILE A 84 -12.38 8.35 -13.69
N SER A 85 -11.22 8.93 -13.37
CA SER A 85 -11.15 10.27 -12.80
C SER A 85 -10.36 11.24 -13.65
N THR A 86 -10.81 12.50 -13.67
CA THR A 86 -10.13 13.60 -14.37
C THR A 86 -10.00 14.83 -13.49
N THR A 87 -9.07 15.74 -13.81
CA THR A 87 -8.87 16.97 -13.01
C THR A 87 -9.43 18.20 -13.73
N THR A 88 -9.27 18.25 -15.06
CA THR A 88 -9.74 19.37 -15.89
C THR A 88 -11.23 19.24 -16.25
N ALA A 89 -11.93 20.38 -16.32
CA ALA A 89 -13.35 20.39 -16.71
C ALA A 89 -13.59 19.90 -18.14
N THR A 90 -12.67 20.24 -19.06
CA THR A 90 -12.71 19.75 -20.45
C THR A 90 -12.45 18.26 -20.54
N GLY A 91 -11.49 17.73 -19.77
CA GLY A 91 -11.24 16.29 -19.67
C GLY A 91 -12.44 15.54 -19.09
N TYR A 92 -13.07 16.08 -18.04
CA TYR A 92 -14.28 15.52 -17.45
C TYR A 92 -15.46 15.45 -18.44
N ALA A 93 -15.75 16.55 -19.13
CA ALA A 93 -16.83 16.60 -20.13
C ALA A 93 -16.58 15.60 -21.27
N LEU A 94 -15.33 15.48 -21.74
CA LEU A 94 -14.98 14.51 -22.76
C LEU A 94 -15.12 13.07 -22.24
N ALA A 95 -14.62 12.77 -21.05
CA ALA A 95 -14.69 11.43 -20.47
C ALA A 95 -16.14 10.97 -20.30
N ARG A 96 -17.03 11.83 -19.78
CA ARG A 96 -18.46 11.53 -19.67
C ARG A 96 -19.14 11.27 -21.01
N LYS A 97 -18.75 12.00 -22.05
CA LYS A 97 -19.30 11.84 -23.40
C LYS A 97 -18.78 10.55 -24.06
N LYS A 98 -17.50 10.24 -23.88
CA LYS A 98 -16.81 9.15 -24.59
C LYS A 98 -16.98 7.79 -23.91
N TYR A 99 -17.16 7.78 -22.59
CA TYR A 99 -17.22 6.56 -21.78
C TYR A 99 -18.48 6.56 -20.87
N PRO A 100 -19.69 6.68 -21.44
CA PRO A 100 -20.93 6.79 -20.66
C PRO A 100 -21.24 5.55 -19.79
N GLU A 101 -20.70 4.39 -20.14
CA GLU A 101 -20.81 3.12 -19.41
C GLU A 101 -19.96 3.06 -18.14
N HIS A 102 -18.97 3.95 -18.00
CA HIS A 102 -18.04 3.97 -16.88
C HIS A 102 -18.40 5.07 -15.87
N SER A 103 -18.12 4.82 -14.59
CA SER A 103 -18.22 5.87 -13.57
C SER A 103 -17.12 6.90 -13.78
N VAL A 104 -17.52 8.13 -14.13
CA VAL A 104 -16.61 9.27 -14.36
C VAL A 104 -16.79 10.31 -13.26
N PHE A 105 -15.70 10.74 -12.61
CA PHE A 105 -15.72 11.74 -11.54
C PHE A 105 -14.50 12.66 -11.55
N TYR A 106 -14.57 13.78 -10.83
CA TYR A 106 -13.40 14.63 -10.62
C TYR A 106 -12.46 13.99 -9.60
N CYS A 107 -11.16 13.90 -9.94
CA CYS A 107 -10.14 13.42 -9.02
C CYS A 107 -10.07 14.35 -7.80
N PRO A 108 -10.02 13.81 -6.55
CA PRO A 108 -9.77 14.63 -5.37
C PRO A 108 -8.45 15.38 -5.49
N LEU A 109 -8.40 16.59 -4.94
CA LEU A 109 -7.14 17.27 -4.68
C LEU A 109 -6.32 16.42 -3.70
N ASP A 110 -4.98 16.50 -3.76
CA ASP A 110 -4.07 15.62 -3.01
C ASP A 110 -4.03 15.88 -1.49
N PHE A 111 -5.12 16.39 -0.93
CA PHE A 111 -5.33 16.49 0.50
C PHE A 111 -5.61 15.12 1.09
N SER A 112 -4.91 14.77 2.16
CA SER A 112 -4.98 13.42 2.73
C SER A 112 -6.39 12.96 3.12
N TRP A 113 -7.28 13.87 3.53
CA TRP A 113 -8.66 13.51 3.86
C TRP A 113 -9.52 13.25 2.61
N ALA A 114 -9.36 14.07 1.57
CA ALA A 114 -10.13 13.97 0.34
C ALA A 114 -9.77 12.68 -0.42
N VAL A 115 -8.47 12.41 -0.59
CA VAL A 115 -8.03 11.20 -1.28
C VAL A 115 -8.39 9.93 -0.49
N LYS A 116 -8.28 9.93 0.85
CA LYS A 116 -8.70 8.79 1.68
C LYS A 116 -10.20 8.51 1.53
N ASN A 117 -11.03 9.56 1.51
CA ASN A 117 -12.47 9.40 1.33
C ASN A 117 -12.81 8.85 -0.06
N ALA A 118 -12.16 9.37 -1.11
CA ALA A 118 -12.35 8.88 -2.46
C ALA A 118 -11.93 7.40 -2.61
N VAL A 119 -10.74 7.03 -2.12
CA VAL A 119 -10.26 5.64 -2.12
C VAL A 119 -11.21 4.72 -1.35
N LYS A 120 -11.72 5.14 -0.19
CA LYS A 120 -12.73 4.36 0.57
C LYS A 120 -14.04 4.15 -0.18
N ARG A 121 -14.49 5.13 -0.98
CA ARG A 121 -15.73 5.02 -1.76
C ARG A 121 -15.58 4.17 -3.01
N ILE A 122 -14.43 4.27 -3.68
CA ILE A 122 -14.14 3.54 -4.91
C ILE A 122 -13.68 2.11 -4.64
N ARG A 123 -12.90 1.90 -3.57
CA ARG A 123 -12.26 0.62 -3.22
C ARG A 123 -11.48 0.04 -4.42
N PRO A 124 -10.45 0.75 -4.93
CA PRO A 124 -9.69 0.33 -6.10
C PRO A 124 -8.72 -0.81 -5.75
N ASP A 125 -8.63 -1.81 -6.62
CA ASP A 125 -7.58 -2.84 -6.55
C ASP A 125 -6.30 -2.36 -7.24
N VAL A 126 -6.44 -1.57 -8.31
CA VAL A 126 -5.34 -0.84 -8.97
C VAL A 126 -5.72 0.62 -9.17
N LEU A 127 -4.83 1.53 -8.81
CA LEU A 127 -4.84 2.90 -9.28
C LEU A 127 -3.85 3.02 -10.44
N ALA A 128 -4.36 3.24 -11.66
CA ALA A 128 -3.57 3.43 -12.87
C ALA A 128 -3.46 4.94 -13.21
N LEU A 129 -2.28 5.50 -12.99
CA LEU A 129 -1.92 6.90 -13.25
C LEU A 129 -1.44 7.02 -14.71
N VAL A 130 -2.16 7.73 -15.56
CA VAL A 130 -1.82 7.87 -16.98
C VAL A 130 -0.77 8.98 -17.17
N GLU A 131 0.30 8.66 -17.90
CA GLU A 131 1.50 9.50 -18.10
C GLU A 131 2.29 9.80 -16.80
N LEU A 132 2.40 11.07 -16.37
CA LEU A 132 3.20 11.47 -15.21
C LEU A 132 2.38 12.27 -14.21
N GLU A 133 1.48 11.55 -13.54
CA GLU A 133 0.59 12.12 -12.54
C GLU A 133 0.87 11.47 -11.18
N LEU A 134 2.01 11.83 -10.58
CA LEU A 134 2.43 11.31 -9.28
C LEU A 134 1.82 12.17 -8.16
N TRP A 135 0.77 11.65 -7.52
CA TRP A 135 0.02 12.32 -6.43
C TRP A 135 0.35 11.62 -5.09
N PRO A 136 1.27 12.17 -4.26
CA PRO A 136 1.84 11.46 -3.12
C PRO A 136 0.81 10.96 -2.09
N ASN A 137 -0.20 11.77 -1.75
CA ASN A 137 -1.21 11.34 -0.77
C ASN A 137 -2.21 10.36 -1.40
N LEU A 138 -2.57 10.51 -2.68
CA LEU A 138 -3.41 9.55 -3.39
C LEU A 138 -2.73 8.18 -3.51
N ILE A 139 -1.47 8.13 -3.95
CA ILE A 139 -0.66 6.91 -4.03
C ILE A 139 -0.63 6.23 -2.66
N LYS A 140 -0.30 7.00 -1.62
CA LYS A 140 -0.23 6.49 -0.24
C LYS A 140 -1.59 5.99 0.26
N ALA A 141 -2.68 6.70 -0.02
CA ALA A 141 -4.02 6.31 0.41
C ALA A 141 -4.46 5.00 -0.27
N THR A 142 -4.17 4.82 -1.56
CA THR A 142 -4.41 3.56 -2.27
C THR A 142 -3.63 2.40 -1.65
N LYS A 143 -2.33 2.59 -1.37
CA LYS A 143 -1.51 1.56 -0.71
C LYS A 143 -2.01 1.22 0.69
N GLN A 144 -2.42 2.22 1.47
CA GLN A 144 -2.99 2.00 2.80
C GLN A 144 -4.34 1.26 2.77
N HIS A 145 -5.06 1.34 1.65
CA HIS A 145 -6.28 0.57 1.42
C HIS A 145 -6.02 -0.86 0.91
N GLY A 146 -4.75 -1.23 0.67
CA GLY A 146 -4.38 -2.54 0.10
C GLY A 146 -4.48 -2.60 -1.43
N GLY A 147 -4.68 -1.48 -2.11
CA GLY A 147 -4.61 -1.40 -3.57
C GLY A 147 -3.16 -1.32 -4.08
N ARG A 148 -2.98 -1.64 -5.37
CA ARG A 148 -1.72 -1.48 -6.10
C ARG A 148 -1.72 -0.15 -6.87
N VAL A 149 -0.53 0.37 -7.18
CA VAL A 149 -0.37 1.61 -7.93
C VAL A 149 0.46 1.35 -9.18
N ALA A 150 -0.08 1.73 -10.34
CA ALA A 150 0.59 1.64 -11.63
C ALA A 150 0.72 3.02 -12.26
N VAL A 151 1.85 3.30 -12.90
CA VAL A 151 2.02 4.41 -13.84
C VAL A 151 2.01 3.81 -15.24
N VAL A 152 1.12 4.28 -16.10
CA VAL A 152 0.89 3.72 -17.45
C VAL A 152 1.22 4.74 -18.52
N ASN A 153 1.79 4.29 -19.64
CA ASN A 153 2.28 5.18 -20.70
C ASN A 153 3.21 6.28 -20.13
N GLY A 154 4.05 5.90 -19.16
CA GLY A 154 4.85 6.78 -18.32
C GLY A 154 5.87 7.59 -19.12
N ARG A 155 5.78 8.92 -18.99
CA ARG A 155 6.62 9.89 -19.71
C ARG A 155 7.31 10.82 -18.73
N LEU A 156 8.64 10.88 -18.75
CA LEU A 156 9.39 11.75 -17.87
C LEU A 156 10.37 12.62 -18.67
N SER A 157 9.91 13.80 -19.09
CA SER A 157 10.74 14.72 -19.88
C SER A 157 12.00 15.17 -19.14
N GLN A 158 13.05 15.56 -19.86
CA GLN A 158 14.29 16.08 -19.26
C GLN A 158 14.06 17.30 -18.36
N HIS A 159 13.08 18.15 -18.66
CA HIS A 159 12.73 19.30 -17.82
C HIS A 159 12.10 18.84 -16.51
N SER A 160 11.10 17.96 -16.58
CA SER A 160 10.44 17.38 -15.41
C SER A 160 11.46 16.63 -14.55
N HIS A 161 12.24 15.74 -15.16
CA HIS A 161 13.28 14.95 -14.49
C HIS A 161 14.21 15.82 -13.64
N ARG A 162 14.72 16.93 -14.20
CA ARG A 162 15.54 17.90 -13.45
C ARG A 162 14.82 18.49 -12.24
N GLY A 163 13.53 18.79 -12.36
CA GLY A 163 12.68 19.26 -11.26
C GLY A 163 12.53 18.23 -10.15
N TYR A 164 12.10 17.00 -10.50
CA TYR A 164 11.93 15.90 -9.56
C TYR A 164 13.25 15.53 -8.86
N ARG A 165 14.37 15.54 -9.58
CA ARG A 165 15.70 15.19 -9.07
C ARG A 165 16.20 16.15 -7.98
N ARG A 166 15.80 17.43 -7.99
CA ARG A 166 16.16 18.40 -6.92
C ARG A 166 15.67 17.96 -5.54
N VAL A 167 14.55 17.26 -5.47
CA VAL A 167 13.96 16.73 -4.22
C VAL A 167 13.87 15.20 -4.27
N ARG A 168 14.88 14.56 -4.86
CA ARG A 168 14.99 13.10 -5.04
C ARG A 168 14.69 12.28 -3.77
N PRO A 169 15.17 12.61 -2.56
CA PRO A 169 14.88 11.80 -1.37
C PRO A 169 13.39 11.69 -1.04
N PHE A 170 12.60 12.71 -1.39
CA PHE A 170 11.15 12.69 -1.25
C PHE A 170 10.53 11.79 -2.32
N TRP A 171 10.87 12.00 -3.60
CA TRP A 171 10.30 11.22 -4.70
C TRP A 171 10.71 9.76 -4.70
N LYS A 172 11.92 9.43 -4.25
CA LYS A 172 12.33 8.04 -4.01
C LYS A 172 11.36 7.30 -3.08
N LYS A 173 10.87 7.96 -2.02
CA LYS A 173 9.88 7.38 -1.10
C LYS A 173 8.49 7.26 -1.72
N VAL A 174 8.12 8.16 -2.62
CA VAL A 174 6.85 8.09 -3.35
C VAL A 174 6.90 6.98 -4.41
N LEU A 175 7.96 6.93 -5.21
CA LEU A 175 8.16 5.92 -6.26
C LEU A 175 8.36 4.51 -5.70
N ALA A 176 8.93 4.36 -4.50
CA ALA A 176 8.99 3.07 -3.82
C ALA A 176 7.60 2.46 -3.50
N GLN A 177 6.53 3.27 -3.54
CA GLN A 177 5.16 2.80 -3.35
C GLN A 177 4.45 2.48 -4.68
N VAL A 178 5.08 2.72 -5.82
CA VAL A 178 4.53 2.42 -7.15
C VAL A 178 4.92 0.97 -7.50
N ASP A 179 3.93 0.11 -7.68
CA ASP A 179 4.10 -1.32 -7.94
C ASP A 179 4.45 -1.61 -9.42
N LEU A 180 4.10 -0.71 -10.34
CA LEU A 180 4.36 -0.85 -11.77
C LEU A 180 4.58 0.51 -12.43
N ILE A 181 5.60 0.63 -13.28
CA ILE A 181 5.85 1.78 -14.16
C ILE A 181 6.04 1.24 -15.57
N ALA A 182 5.05 1.43 -16.43
CA ALA A 182 5.10 1.11 -17.84
C ALA A 182 5.53 2.36 -18.63
N ALA A 183 6.83 2.51 -18.85
CA ALA A 183 7.47 3.64 -19.53
C ALA A 183 7.38 3.52 -21.06
N GLN A 184 7.34 4.67 -21.75
CA GLN A 184 7.20 4.68 -23.22
C GLN A 184 8.46 4.26 -23.98
N ASN A 185 9.64 4.46 -23.39
CA ASN A 185 10.93 4.10 -23.98
C ASN A 185 11.98 3.93 -22.87
N ASP A 186 13.18 3.45 -23.24
CA ASP A 186 14.28 3.22 -22.31
C ASP A 186 14.72 4.51 -21.60
N GLU A 187 14.76 5.64 -22.32
CA GLU A 187 15.16 6.93 -21.74
C GLU A 187 14.26 7.37 -20.58
N TYR A 188 12.94 7.17 -20.71
CA TYR A 188 12.02 7.45 -19.61
C TYR A 188 12.13 6.43 -18.49
N GLY A 189 12.33 5.16 -18.81
CA GLY A 189 12.63 4.10 -17.83
C GLY A 189 13.82 4.49 -16.95
N ASP A 190 14.95 4.82 -17.58
CA ASP A 190 16.19 5.24 -16.92
C ASP A 190 16.00 6.47 -16.03
N ARG A 191 15.19 7.44 -16.47
CA ARG A 191 14.88 8.62 -15.64
C ARG A 191 14.05 8.26 -14.41
N PHE A 192 13.11 7.30 -14.50
CA PHE A 192 12.39 6.82 -13.31
C PHE A 192 13.34 6.09 -12.34
N LEU A 193 14.29 5.30 -12.87
CA LEU A 193 15.33 4.64 -12.08
C LEU A 193 16.25 5.66 -11.38
N ASP A 194 16.69 6.72 -12.07
CA ASP A 194 17.51 7.79 -11.47
C ASP A 194 16.78 8.46 -10.29
N LEU A 195 15.47 8.70 -10.42
CA LEU A 195 14.63 9.24 -9.35
C LEU A 195 14.43 8.27 -8.17
N GLY A 196 14.78 7.00 -8.33
CA GLY A 196 14.76 5.98 -7.28
C GLY A 196 13.54 5.06 -7.31
N ALA A 197 12.91 4.88 -8.47
CA ALA A 197 11.95 3.79 -8.66
C ALA A 197 12.65 2.42 -8.54
N PRO A 198 12.00 1.40 -7.94
CA PRO A 198 12.55 0.04 -7.90
C PRO A 198 12.68 -0.54 -9.31
N GLU A 199 13.84 -1.10 -9.64
CA GLU A 199 14.15 -1.62 -10.98
C GLU A 199 13.15 -2.69 -11.44
N GLN A 200 12.79 -3.61 -10.54
CA GLN A 200 11.83 -4.68 -10.81
C GLN A 200 10.39 -4.19 -11.11
N ASN A 201 10.11 -2.91 -10.87
CA ASN A 201 8.80 -2.31 -11.13
C ASN A 201 8.79 -1.48 -12.42
N VAL A 202 9.94 -1.27 -13.09
CA VAL A 202 10.03 -0.44 -14.31
C VAL A 202 10.10 -1.33 -15.54
N TYR A 203 9.17 -1.11 -16.48
CA TYR A 203 9.05 -1.85 -17.73
C TYR A 203 8.92 -0.87 -18.88
N VAL A 204 9.59 -1.13 -19.99
CA VAL A 204 9.43 -0.36 -21.21
C VAL A 204 8.38 -1.03 -22.07
N THR A 205 7.20 -0.41 -22.19
CA THR A 205 6.07 -0.97 -22.93
C THR A 205 5.86 -0.32 -24.29
N GLY A 206 6.49 0.81 -24.58
CA GLY A 206 6.18 1.61 -25.78
C GLY A 206 5.09 2.66 -25.50
N SER A 207 4.84 3.55 -26.45
CA SER A 207 3.75 4.53 -26.31
C SER A 207 2.42 3.99 -26.83
N THR A 208 1.37 4.09 -26.01
CA THR A 208 0.01 3.71 -26.42
C THR A 208 -0.55 4.60 -27.55
N LYS A 209 0.11 5.71 -27.85
CA LYS A 209 -0.23 6.62 -28.95
C LYS A 209 -0.11 5.97 -30.34
N PHE A 210 0.74 4.95 -30.48
CA PHE A 210 0.94 4.23 -31.73
C PHE A 210 -0.13 3.15 -31.98
N ASP A 211 -0.78 2.64 -30.95
CA ASP A 211 -1.72 1.51 -31.09
C ASP A 211 -3.04 1.87 -31.78
N GLY A 212 -3.42 3.15 -31.73
CA GLY A 212 -4.59 3.65 -32.45
C GLY A 212 -4.33 3.95 -33.93
N ALA A 213 -3.08 3.86 -34.39
CA ALA A 213 -2.74 4.14 -35.78
C ALA A 213 -3.10 2.96 -36.69
N GLN A 214 -3.85 3.24 -37.76
CA GLN A 214 -4.10 2.28 -38.82
C GLN A 214 -2.83 2.13 -39.68
N THR A 215 -2.56 0.91 -40.12
CA THR A 215 -1.42 0.57 -40.97
C THR A 215 -1.83 -0.03 -42.30
N ASP A 216 -3.06 -0.52 -42.39
CA ASP A 216 -3.60 -1.12 -43.59
C ASP A 216 -4.31 -0.08 -44.46
N ARG A 217 -3.86 0.09 -45.71
CA ARG A 217 -4.49 0.98 -46.70
C ARG A 217 -5.75 0.37 -47.32
N GLU A 218 -5.95 -0.93 -47.18
CA GLU A 218 -7.08 -1.69 -47.75
C GLU A 218 -8.27 -1.78 -46.78
N ASN A 219 -8.29 -0.96 -45.73
CA ASN A 219 -9.46 -0.91 -44.84
C ASN A 219 -10.68 -0.27 -45.52
N ASP A 220 -11.87 -0.75 -45.16
CA ASP A 220 -13.16 -0.34 -45.74
C ASP A 220 -13.34 1.18 -45.82
N SER A 221 -12.97 1.90 -44.76
CA SER A 221 -13.15 3.36 -44.72
C SER A 221 -12.25 4.12 -45.69
N THR A 222 -11.02 3.63 -45.90
CA THR A 222 -10.08 4.22 -46.85
C THR A 222 -10.50 3.90 -48.29
N ILE A 223 -10.92 2.67 -48.55
CA ILE A 223 -11.43 2.24 -49.86
C ILE A 223 -12.68 3.05 -50.23
N ALA A 224 -13.65 3.17 -49.33
CA ALA A 224 -14.88 3.90 -49.57
C ALA A 224 -14.62 5.39 -49.89
N LEU A 225 -13.70 6.04 -49.16
CA LEU A 225 -13.34 7.44 -49.42
C LEU A 225 -12.54 7.61 -50.73
N ALA A 226 -11.66 6.66 -51.06
CA ALA A 226 -10.92 6.66 -52.32
C ALA A 226 -11.88 6.53 -53.52
N GLN A 227 -12.84 5.60 -53.46
CA GLN A 227 -13.88 5.43 -54.47
C GLN A 227 -14.76 6.67 -54.60
N LEU A 228 -15.20 7.24 -53.46
CA LEU A 228 -16.03 8.44 -53.43
C LEU A 228 -15.34 9.66 -54.07
N ALA A 229 -14.01 9.78 -53.92
CA ALA A 229 -13.22 10.84 -54.54
C ALA A 229 -12.65 10.48 -55.92
N GLY A 230 -13.03 9.32 -56.49
CA GLY A 230 -12.55 8.86 -57.80
C GLY A 230 -11.02 8.71 -57.86
N ILE A 231 -10.37 8.37 -56.75
CA ILE A 231 -8.91 8.18 -56.70
C ILE A 231 -8.58 6.84 -57.33
N ARG A 232 -7.75 6.86 -58.38
CA ARG A 232 -7.32 5.66 -59.11
C ARG A 232 -5.94 5.20 -58.63
N SER A 233 -5.59 3.95 -58.90
CA SER A 233 -4.32 3.33 -58.50
C SER A 233 -3.08 4.05 -59.03
N GLU A 234 -3.18 4.68 -60.20
CA GLU A 234 -2.09 5.42 -60.84
C GLU A 234 -1.95 6.87 -60.35
N ASP A 235 -2.91 7.38 -59.58
CA ASP A 235 -2.91 8.77 -59.10
C ASP A 235 -1.92 8.95 -57.94
N ILE A 236 -1.16 10.06 -57.96
CA ILE A 236 -0.24 10.42 -56.89
C ILE A 236 -0.95 11.40 -55.96
N VAL A 237 -1.32 10.94 -54.77
CA VAL A 237 -2.09 11.76 -53.82
C VAL A 237 -1.17 12.50 -52.86
N PHE A 238 -1.13 13.83 -52.98
CA PHE A 238 -0.56 14.73 -51.98
C PHE A 238 -1.67 15.21 -51.03
N LEU A 239 -1.57 14.83 -49.76
CA LEU A 239 -2.51 15.24 -48.72
C LEU A 239 -1.85 16.22 -47.76
N ALA A 240 -2.44 17.41 -47.62
CA ALA A 240 -2.12 18.36 -46.56
C ALA A 240 -3.21 18.30 -45.49
N GLY A 241 -2.88 17.69 -44.35
CA GLY A 241 -3.84 17.31 -43.32
C GLY A 241 -3.69 18.11 -42.04
N SER A 242 -4.81 18.44 -41.41
CA SER A 242 -4.86 19.31 -40.23
C SER A 242 -4.19 20.68 -40.47
N THR A 243 -4.37 21.24 -41.66
CA THR A 243 -3.77 22.51 -42.07
C THR A 243 -4.35 23.69 -41.30
N GLN A 244 -3.57 24.76 -41.26
CA GLN A 244 -3.94 26.04 -40.71
C GLN A 244 -3.59 27.18 -41.67
N GLU A 245 -3.96 28.40 -41.27
CA GLU A 245 -3.77 29.60 -42.06
C GLU A 245 -2.37 29.75 -42.64
N GLY A 246 -2.32 29.85 -43.97
CA GLY A 246 -1.09 29.97 -44.76
C GLY A 246 -0.53 28.64 -45.25
N GLU A 247 -0.85 27.52 -44.61
CA GLU A 247 -0.40 26.18 -45.02
C GLU A 247 -1.22 25.63 -46.18
N GLU A 248 -2.53 25.96 -46.26
CA GLU A 248 -3.36 25.58 -47.42
C GLU A 248 -2.85 26.24 -48.71
N GLN A 249 -2.46 27.52 -48.62
CA GLN A 249 -1.86 28.23 -49.74
C GLN A 249 -0.54 27.57 -50.15
N ALA A 250 0.31 27.19 -49.19
CA ALA A 250 1.59 26.55 -49.49
C ALA A 250 1.41 25.19 -50.21
N ALA A 251 0.44 24.39 -49.78
CA ALA A 251 0.12 23.12 -50.43
C ALA A 251 -0.46 23.33 -51.84
N LEU A 252 -1.33 24.34 -52.01
CA LEU A 252 -1.89 24.69 -53.32
C LEU A 252 -0.84 25.25 -54.29
N ASP A 253 0.08 26.09 -53.80
CA ASP A 253 1.20 26.62 -54.59
C ASP A 253 2.10 25.47 -55.09
N ALA A 254 2.39 24.50 -54.21
CA ALA A 254 3.15 23.30 -54.58
C ALA A 254 2.43 22.48 -55.65
N TYR A 255 1.14 22.20 -55.47
CA TYR A 255 0.32 21.50 -56.46
C TYR A 255 0.31 22.21 -57.81
N ARG A 256 -0.01 23.51 -57.84
CA ARG A 256 -0.08 24.29 -59.08
C ARG A 256 1.23 24.26 -59.86
N SER A 257 2.36 24.34 -59.17
CA SER A 257 3.69 24.32 -59.81
C SER A 257 4.10 22.96 -60.40
N LEU A 258 3.42 21.87 -60.00
CA LEU A 258 3.80 20.51 -60.35
C LEU A 258 2.74 19.80 -61.20
N SER A 259 1.48 20.23 -61.17
CA SER A 259 0.35 19.56 -61.83
C SER A 259 0.43 19.56 -63.35
N GLU A 260 1.11 20.54 -63.97
CA GLU A 260 1.32 20.56 -65.41
C GLU A 260 2.32 19.48 -65.87
N ALA A 261 3.38 19.26 -65.07
CA ALA A 261 4.42 18.27 -65.36
C ALA A 261 4.03 16.85 -64.92
N GLU A 262 3.14 16.72 -63.92
CA GLU A 262 2.63 15.45 -63.42
C GLU A 262 1.09 15.45 -63.38
N PRO A 263 0.42 15.05 -64.46
CA PRO A 263 -1.05 15.00 -64.54
C PRO A 263 -1.70 14.00 -63.59
N ARG A 264 -0.94 13.05 -63.02
CA ARG A 264 -1.44 12.09 -62.03
C ARG A 264 -1.53 12.69 -60.62
N LEU A 265 -0.93 13.85 -60.38
CA LEU A 265 -0.92 14.50 -59.08
C LEU A 265 -2.35 14.92 -58.68
N ARG A 266 -2.75 14.58 -57.46
CA ARG A 266 -3.97 15.05 -56.79
C ARG A 266 -3.61 15.77 -55.50
N LEU A 267 -4.39 16.79 -55.15
CA LEU A 267 -4.26 17.51 -53.88
C LEU A 267 -5.50 17.29 -53.02
N ILE A 268 -5.30 16.86 -51.78
CA ILE A 268 -6.35 16.79 -50.76
C ILE A 268 -6.00 17.75 -49.63
N LEU A 269 -6.89 18.71 -49.35
CA LEU A 269 -6.76 19.68 -48.28
C LEU A 269 -7.74 19.35 -47.15
N VAL A 270 -7.23 19.21 -45.93
CA VAL A 270 -8.05 18.93 -44.75
C VAL A 270 -7.77 19.96 -43.65
N PRO A 271 -8.56 21.06 -43.58
CA PRO A 271 -8.39 22.09 -42.56
C PRO A 271 -8.64 21.55 -41.15
N ARG A 272 -7.84 21.99 -40.16
CA ARG A 272 -7.96 21.48 -38.78
C ARG A 272 -9.31 21.79 -38.12
N HIS A 273 -9.89 22.94 -38.46
CA HIS A 273 -11.01 23.55 -37.76
C HIS A 273 -12.19 23.80 -38.70
N PRO A 274 -13.43 23.42 -38.34
CA PRO A 274 -14.60 23.57 -39.21
C PRO A 274 -14.87 25.01 -39.68
N GLU A 275 -14.61 26.00 -38.82
CA GLU A 275 -14.76 27.42 -39.17
C GLU A 275 -13.83 27.89 -40.30
N ARG A 276 -12.82 27.08 -40.66
CA ARG A 276 -11.90 27.36 -41.77
C ARG A 276 -12.39 26.84 -43.12
N PHE A 277 -13.37 25.94 -43.17
CA PHE A 277 -13.78 25.28 -44.41
C PHE A 277 -14.17 26.30 -45.50
N GLU A 278 -14.99 27.30 -45.16
CA GLU A 278 -15.38 28.34 -46.12
C GLU A 278 -14.23 29.29 -46.50
N ASN A 279 -13.27 29.50 -45.61
CA ASN A 279 -12.10 30.33 -45.92
C ASN A 279 -11.18 29.62 -46.93
N VAL A 280 -11.04 28.30 -46.81
CA VAL A 280 -10.25 27.49 -47.73
C VAL A 280 -10.98 27.30 -49.06
N ALA A 281 -12.31 27.14 -49.05
CA ALA A 281 -13.11 27.15 -50.28
C ALA A 281 -12.92 28.45 -51.08
N LYS A 282 -13.01 29.61 -50.43
CA LYS A 282 -12.75 30.92 -51.07
C LYS A 282 -11.32 31.04 -51.63
N LEU A 283 -10.34 30.41 -50.97
CA LEU A 283 -8.97 30.37 -51.46
C LEU A 283 -8.86 29.52 -52.73
N LEU A 284 -9.55 28.38 -52.78
CA LEU A 284 -9.63 27.52 -53.96
C LEU A 284 -10.37 28.21 -55.12
N ASP A 285 -11.48 28.89 -54.86
CA ASP A 285 -12.21 29.67 -55.88
C ASP A 285 -11.32 30.74 -56.53
N ARG A 286 -10.55 31.47 -55.70
CA ARG A 286 -9.59 32.49 -56.19
C ARG A 286 -8.41 31.90 -56.94
N SER A 287 -8.16 30.60 -56.79
CA SER A 287 -7.04 29.93 -57.44
C SER A 287 -7.29 29.65 -58.92
N GLY A 288 -8.56 29.63 -59.35
CA GLY A 288 -8.95 29.26 -60.72
C GLY A 288 -8.72 27.78 -61.06
N ILE A 289 -8.35 26.94 -60.08
CA ILE A 289 -8.19 25.50 -60.25
C ILE A 289 -9.53 24.82 -59.99
N GLU A 290 -9.92 23.89 -60.86
CA GLU A 290 -11.12 23.08 -60.65
C GLU A 290 -10.97 22.22 -59.39
N TRP A 291 -11.94 22.31 -58.48
CA TRP A 291 -11.91 21.63 -57.19
C TRP A 291 -13.29 21.12 -56.78
N SER A 292 -13.33 20.11 -55.90
CA SER A 292 -14.57 19.55 -55.36
C SER A 292 -14.57 19.59 -53.83
N ARG A 293 -15.76 19.63 -53.26
CA ARG A 293 -16.00 19.64 -51.81
C ARG A 293 -16.47 18.26 -51.36
N ARG A 294 -15.86 17.71 -50.32
CA ARG A 294 -16.18 16.37 -49.79
C ARG A 294 -17.67 16.21 -49.46
N SER A 295 -18.32 17.19 -48.84
CA SER A 295 -19.75 17.15 -48.51
C SER A 295 -20.69 17.14 -49.73
N GLN A 296 -20.18 17.44 -50.93
CA GLN A 296 -20.94 17.45 -52.18
C GLN A 296 -20.71 16.19 -53.03
N LEU A 297 -19.76 15.33 -52.64
CA LEU A 297 -19.53 14.05 -53.30
C LEU A 297 -20.60 13.04 -52.89
N SER A 298 -21.16 12.33 -53.87
CA SER A 298 -22.12 11.24 -53.71
C SER A 298 -21.61 10.01 -54.46
N SER A 299 -21.92 8.81 -53.95
CA SER A 299 -21.61 7.54 -54.59
C SER A 299 -22.32 7.36 -55.94
N ASP A 300 -23.41 8.08 -56.15
CA ASP A 300 -24.26 7.97 -57.36
C ASP A 300 -23.94 9.04 -58.42
N ALA A 301 -23.01 9.96 -58.13
CA ALA A 301 -22.60 11.02 -59.05
C ALA A 301 -21.57 10.48 -60.08
N PRO A 302 -21.51 11.02 -61.31
CA PRO A 302 -20.41 10.75 -62.23
C PRO A 302 -19.06 11.01 -61.55
N GLU A 303 -18.02 10.23 -61.90
CA GLU A 303 -16.70 10.34 -61.27
C GLU A 303 -16.28 11.80 -61.09
N PRO A 304 -15.90 12.22 -59.86
CA PRO A 304 -15.53 13.61 -59.63
C PRO A 304 -14.32 13.99 -60.49
N VAL A 305 -14.56 14.96 -61.37
CA VAL A 305 -13.60 15.40 -62.41
C VAL A 305 -12.39 16.11 -61.80
N SER A 306 -12.56 16.74 -60.63
CA SER A 306 -11.54 17.61 -60.06
C SER A 306 -10.41 16.85 -59.38
N ARG A 307 -9.18 17.33 -59.60
CA ARG A 307 -7.95 16.79 -59.03
C ARG A 307 -7.61 17.40 -57.65
N VAL A 308 -8.35 18.43 -57.24
CA VAL A 308 -8.21 19.11 -55.94
C VAL A 308 -9.46 18.91 -55.10
N LEU A 309 -9.30 18.35 -53.91
CA LEU A 309 -10.40 18.05 -52.98
C LEU A 309 -10.25 18.81 -51.67
N LEU A 310 -11.30 19.51 -51.25
CA LEU A 310 -11.45 20.06 -49.91
C LEU A 310 -12.27 19.10 -49.03
N VAL A 311 -11.67 18.58 -47.98
CA VAL A 311 -12.36 17.77 -46.97
C VAL A 311 -12.94 18.68 -45.89
N ASP A 312 -14.25 18.91 -45.97
CA ASP A 312 -15.05 19.73 -45.03
C ASP A 312 -15.86 18.88 -44.05
N ALA A 313 -15.30 17.73 -43.64
CA ALA A 313 -15.91 16.80 -42.69
C ALA A 313 -14.99 16.55 -41.49
N VAL A 314 -15.57 16.56 -40.28
CA VAL A 314 -14.83 16.29 -39.03
C VAL A 314 -14.75 14.80 -38.78
N GLY A 315 -13.55 14.30 -38.47
CA GLY A 315 -13.34 12.91 -38.08
C GLY A 315 -12.96 11.95 -39.21
N GLU A 316 -12.99 12.40 -40.47
CA GLU A 316 -12.60 11.56 -41.62
C GLU A 316 -11.09 11.55 -41.90
N LEU A 317 -10.33 12.52 -41.38
CA LEU A 317 -8.90 12.69 -41.70
C LEU A 317 -8.08 11.40 -41.54
N GLY A 318 -8.37 10.61 -40.50
CA GLY A 318 -7.69 9.35 -40.23
C GLY A 318 -7.79 8.35 -41.38
N ALA A 319 -8.93 8.27 -42.08
CA ALA A 319 -9.10 7.41 -43.25
C ALA A 319 -8.53 8.06 -44.53
N TRP A 320 -8.62 9.38 -44.65
CA TRP A 320 -8.00 10.11 -45.76
C TRP A 320 -6.48 9.96 -45.82
N TRP A 321 -5.78 9.81 -44.68
CA TRP A 321 -4.36 9.51 -44.70
C TRP A 321 -4.01 8.22 -45.46
N GLY A 322 -4.91 7.22 -45.46
CA GLY A 322 -4.71 5.96 -46.16
C GLY A 322 -4.68 6.10 -47.69
N THR A 323 -5.27 7.16 -48.24
CA THR A 323 -5.21 7.44 -49.69
C THR A 323 -3.94 8.18 -50.09
N SER A 324 -3.21 8.75 -49.13
CA SER A 324 -2.08 9.65 -49.40
C SER A 324 -0.78 8.90 -49.72
N HIS A 325 -0.06 9.37 -50.75
CA HIS A 325 1.31 8.94 -51.04
C HIS A 325 2.31 9.90 -50.40
N ILE A 326 1.98 11.20 -50.44
CA ILE A 326 2.77 12.29 -49.90
C ILE A 326 1.93 12.98 -48.83
N ALA A 327 2.46 13.11 -47.62
CA ALA A 327 1.75 13.68 -46.50
C ALA A 327 2.45 14.93 -45.97
N PHE A 328 1.70 16.02 -45.83
CA PHE A 328 2.12 17.20 -45.08
C PHE A 328 1.21 17.39 -43.86
N VAL A 329 1.79 17.33 -42.66
CA VAL A 329 1.05 17.47 -41.40
C VAL A 329 1.09 18.92 -40.94
N GLY A 330 -0.07 19.58 -40.95
CA GLY A 330 -0.24 21.00 -40.67
C GLY A 330 -0.13 21.39 -39.19
N GLY A 331 -0.38 22.68 -38.94
CA GLY A 331 -0.15 23.36 -37.67
C GLY A 331 1.34 23.46 -37.29
N SER A 332 2.24 23.23 -38.25
CA SER A 332 3.66 22.95 -38.05
C SER A 332 4.57 23.99 -38.71
N LEU A 333 4.11 24.71 -39.75
CA LEU A 333 4.84 25.86 -40.30
C LEU A 333 4.61 27.12 -39.46
N GLY A 334 3.40 27.30 -38.92
CA GLY A 334 3.06 28.37 -37.98
C GLY A 334 3.46 28.07 -36.53
N SER A 335 3.01 28.87 -35.57
CA SER A 335 3.40 28.76 -34.15
C SER A 335 2.56 27.76 -33.31
N ARG A 336 1.66 26.98 -33.93
CA ARG A 336 0.66 26.18 -33.20
C ARG A 336 1.18 24.86 -32.65
N GLY A 337 2.34 24.39 -33.10
CA GLY A 337 3.07 23.31 -32.43
C GLY A 337 2.87 21.90 -32.98
N GLY A 338 2.33 21.78 -34.20
CA GLY A 338 2.18 20.52 -34.92
C GLY A 338 0.91 19.75 -34.57
N GLN A 339 0.59 18.78 -35.42
CA GLN A 339 -0.57 17.87 -35.33
C GLN A 339 -0.09 16.41 -35.41
N ASN A 340 -0.99 15.44 -35.46
CA ASN A 340 -0.64 14.02 -35.33
C ASN A 340 0.15 13.48 -36.53
N MET A 341 1.47 13.27 -36.38
CA MET A 341 2.32 12.66 -37.41
C MET A 341 2.25 11.13 -37.45
N ILE A 342 1.66 10.48 -36.44
CA ILE A 342 1.62 9.01 -36.34
C ILE A 342 0.68 8.43 -37.40
N GLU A 343 -0.48 9.08 -37.64
CA GLU A 343 -1.47 8.58 -38.60
C GLU A 343 -0.92 8.42 -40.03
N PRO A 344 -0.35 9.47 -40.67
CA PRO A 344 0.22 9.30 -42.01
C PRO A 344 1.44 8.37 -42.03
N ALA A 345 2.23 8.35 -40.95
CA ALA A 345 3.33 7.41 -40.81
C ALA A 345 2.82 5.96 -40.76
N GLY A 346 1.70 5.69 -40.10
CA GLY A 346 1.09 4.37 -39.98
C GLY A 346 0.70 3.78 -41.34
N TYR A 347 0.11 4.58 -42.22
CA TYR A 347 -0.18 4.18 -43.60
C TYR A 347 1.05 4.14 -44.52
N GLY A 348 2.24 4.52 -44.02
CA GLY A 348 3.46 4.56 -44.80
C GLY A 348 3.45 5.62 -45.90
N ALA A 349 2.80 6.76 -45.67
CA ALA A 349 2.96 7.93 -46.55
C ALA A 349 4.35 8.56 -46.37
N ALA A 350 4.86 9.22 -47.40
CA ALA A 350 6.07 10.05 -47.28
C ALA A 350 5.74 11.29 -46.43
N VAL A 351 6.12 11.27 -45.15
CA VAL A 351 5.70 12.28 -44.17
C VAL A 351 6.62 13.50 -44.16
N SER A 352 6.02 14.68 -44.23
CA SER A 352 6.66 15.96 -43.98
C SER A 352 5.86 16.84 -43.00
N PHE A 353 6.55 17.75 -42.33
CA PHE A 353 5.96 18.74 -41.42
C PHE A 353 6.88 19.94 -41.22
N GLY A 354 6.33 21.06 -40.77
CA GLY A 354 7.08 22.26 -40.42
C GLY A 354 7.88 22.17 -39.11
N PRO A 355 8.75 23.17 -38.83
CA PRO A 355 9.69 23.11 -37.70
C PRO A 355 9.02 23.22 -36.32
N ASN A 356 7.78 23.69 -36.25
CA ASN A 356 7.09 23.93 -34.99
C ASN A 356 6.27 22.70 -34.56
N THR A 357 6.91 21.75 -33.89
CA THR A 357 6.30 20.45 -33.52
C THR A 357 6.24 20.19 -32.02
N ARG A 358 6.26 21.24 -31.19
CA ARG A 358 6.31 21.15 -29.71
C ARG A 358 5.26 20.21 -29.08
N ASN A 359 4.09 20.04 -29.69
CA ASN A 359 3.03 19.16 -29.18
C ASN A 359 3.31 17.67 -29.42
N PHE A 360 4.17 17.36 -30.41
CA PHE A 360 4.52 16.01 -30.86
C PHE A 360 6.05 15.78 -30.85
N ARG A 361 6.76 16.53 -30.01
CA ARG A 361 8.23 16.59 -29.99
C ARG A 361 8.89 15.21 -29.97
N ASP A 362 8.50 14.34 -29.04
CA ASP A 362 9.16 13.03 -28.89
C ASP A 362 8.93 12.12 -30.11
N ILE A 363 7.73 12.19 -30.70
CA ILE A 363 7.38 11.42 -31.90
C ILE A 363 8.22 11.92 -33.08
N VAL A 364 8.36 13.24 -33.21
CA VAL A 364 9.18 13.87 -34.24
C VAL A 364 10.65 13.54 -34.07
N GLU A 365 11.19 13.62 -32.86
CA GLU A 365 12.58 13.22 -32.57
C GLU A 365 12.82 11.75 -32.96
N THR A 366 11.86 10.86 -32.69
CA THR A 366 11.95 9.44 -33.07
C THR A 366 11.86 9.22 -34.59
N LEU A 367 10.95 9.92 -35.28
CA LEU A 367 10.83 9.85 -36.74
C LEU A 367 12.10 10.37 -37.43
N LEU A 368 12.65 11.50 -36.97
CA LEU A 368 13.85 12.08 -37.56
C LEU A 368 15.10 11.24 -37.29
N ALA A 369 15.22 10.64 -36.09
CA ALA A 369 16.34 9.76 -35.76
C ALA A 369 16.42 8.50 -36.64
N ARG A 370 15.34 8.15 -37.34
CA ARG A 370 15.25 7.00 -38.25
C ARG A 370 15.11 7.39 -39.73
N ASP A 371 15.37 8.65 -40.05
CA ASP A 371 15.15 9.20 -41.40
C ASP A 371 13.76 8.88 -41.94
N ALA A 372 12.73 8.89 -41.09
CA ALA A 372 11.37 8.46 -41.39
C ALA A 372 10.40 9.62 -41.69
N ALA A 373 10.87 10.87 -41.59
CA ALA A 373 10.12 12.06 -41.99
C ALA A 373 11.07 13.20 -42.37
N ILE A 374 10.55 14.23 -43.06
CA ILE A 374 11.32 15.41 -43.46
C ILE A 374 10.73 16.68 -42.83
N VAL A 375 11.61 17.54 -42.29
CA VAL A 375 11.21 18.88 -41.84
C VAL A 375 11.28 19.86 -43.01
N VAL A 376 10.18 20.55 -43.30
CA VAL A 376 10.09 21.60 -44.33
C VAL A 376 9.90 22.97 -43.67
N ARG A 377 10.79 23.93 -43.90
CA ARG A 377 10.77 25.21 -43.15
C ARG A 377 9.90 26.29 -43.76
N ASN A 378 9.59 26.18 -45.05
CA ASN A 378 8.88 27.20 -45.80
C ASN A 378 8.15 26.57 -47.01
N ARG A 379 7.49 27.41 -47.81
CA ARG A 379 6.71 26.99 -48.97
C ARG A 379 7.57 26.36 -50.06
N ASP A 380 8.78 26.88 -50.30
CA ASP A 380 9.69 26.34 -51.31
C ASP A 380 10.23 24.97 -50.92
N GLU A 381 10.56 24.75 -49.64
CA GLU A 381 10.96 23.44 -49.12
C GLU A 381 9.80 22.42 -49.19
N LEU A 382 8.56 22.83 -48.93
CA LEU A 382 7.39 21.98 -49.13
C LEU A 382 7.22 21.60 -50.60
N ARG A 383 7.32 22.56 -51.53
CA ARG A 383 7.30 22.28 -52.97
C ARG A 383 8.41 21.31 -53.35
N GLY A 384 9.64 21.55 -52.90
CA GLY A 384 10.79 20.69 -53.18
C GLY A 384 10.62 19.27 -52.65
N PHE A 385 10.02 19.12 -51.46
CA PHE A 385 9.69 17.81 -50.91
C PHE A 385 8.67 17.05 -51.78
N VAL A 386 7.57 17.70 -52.17
CA VAL A 386 6.54 17.09 -53.03
C VAL A 386 7.13 16.74 -54.40
N GLN A 387 7.89 17.66 -54.99
CA GLN A 387 8.57 17.46 -56.27
C GLN A 387 9.51 16.25 -56.23
N ARG A 388 10.34 16.14 -55.18
CA ARG A 388 11.24 14.99 -55.01
C ARG A 388 10.46 13.70 -54.82
N ALA A 389 9.38 13.73 -54.04
CA ALA A 389 8.57 12.55 -53.79
C ALA A 389 7.90 11.99 -55.06
N ILE A 390 7.57 12.87 -56.01
CA ILE A 390 7.07 12.54 -57.35
C ILE A 390 8.21 12.03 -58.25
N ALA A 391 9.33 12.74 -58.30
CA ALA A 391 10.46 12.43 -59.18
C ALA A 391 11.22 11.16 -58.77
N GLU A 392 11.25 10.84 -57.47
CA GLU A 392 11.92 9.67 -56.89
C GLU A 392 10.91 8.80 -56.11
N PRO A 393 10.05 8.02 -56.77
CA PRO A 393 9.04 7.18 -56.10
C PRO A 393 9.63 6.16 -55.13
N GLU A 394 10.81 5.62 -55.43
CA GLU A 394 11.51 4.69 -54.54
C GLU A 394 11.96 5.37 -53.25
N TRP A 395 12.40 6.63 -53.33
CA TRP A 395 12.81 7.41 -52.17
C TRP A 395 11.61 7.73 -51.27
N SER A 396 10.50 8.19 -51.85
CA SER A 396 9.28 8.50 -51.09
C SER A 396 8.66 7.24 -50.47
N ALA A 397 8.65 6.12 -51.21
CA ALA A 397 8.22 4.82 -50.68
C ALA A 397 9.15 4.31 -49.58
N ALA A 398 10.47 4.49 -49.69
CA ALA A 398 11.42 4.11 -48.65
C ALA A 398 11.24 4.96 -47.37
N LEU A 399 10.99 6.27 -47.52
CA LEU A 399 10.66 7.17 -46.41
C LEU A 399 9.38 6.69 -45.69
N GLY A 400 8.33 6.40 -46.46
CA GLY A 400 7.08 5.86 -45.95
C GLY A 400 7.23 4.51 -45.26
N ARG A 401 8.01 3.57 -45.82
CA ARG A 401 8.31 2.26 -45.19
C ARG A 401 9.03 2.42 -43.86
N ARG A 402 10.00 3.34 -43.74
CA ARG A 402 10.67 3.61 -42.45
C ARG A 402 9.71 4.21 -41.42
N ALA A 403 8.82 5.11 -41.85
CA ALA A 403 7.78 5.69 -41.00
C ALA A 403 6.80 4.62 -40.48
N GLN A 404 6.28 3.79 -41.38
CA GLN A 404 5.38 2.69 -41.03
C GLN A 404 6.08 1.64 -40.18
N GLY A 405 7.32 1.28 -40.49
CA GLY A 405 8.13 0.36 -39.69
C GLY A 405 8.26 0.84 -38.24
N LEU A 406 8.56 2.12 -38.03
CA LEU A 406 8.59 2.71 -36.68
C LEU A 406 7.24 2.60 -35.96
N VAL A 407 6.13 2.91 -36.64
CA VAL A 407 4.78 2.77 -36.04
C VAL A 407 4.53 1.32 -35.66
N CYS A 408 4.78 0.37 -36.56
CA CYS A 408 4.58 -1.06 -36.34
C CYS A 408 5.43 -1.61 -35.18
N GLU A 409 6.70 -1.20 -35.07
CA GLU A 409 7.57 -1.61 -33.95
C GLU A 409 7.06 -1.12 -32.59
N GLN A 410 6.46 0.06 -32.55
CA GLN A 410 5.93 0.65 -31.31
C GLN A 410 4.55 0.11 -30.94
N ARG A 411 3.85 -0.57 -31.85
CA ARG A 411 2.54 -1.17 -31.58
C ARG A 411 2.61 -2.31 -30.55
N GLY A 412 1.46 -2.60 -29.97
CA GLY A 412 1.29 -3.55 -28.88
C GLY A 412 1.55 -2.97 -27.49
N ALA A 413 1.80 -1.66 -27.36
CA ALA A 413 2.10 -1.03 -26.08
C ALA A 413 0.93 -1.11 -25.09
N THR A 414 -0.29 -0.97 -25.59
CA THR A 414 -1.55 -1.11 -24.87
C THR A 414 -1.68 -2.53 -24.34
N LYS A 415 -1.52 -3.55 -25.19
CA LYS A 415 -1.57 -4.95 -24.77
C LYS A 415 -0.53 -5.26 -23.70
N ARG A 416 0.74 -4.92 -23.93
CA ARG A 416 1.83 -5.11 -22.94
C ARG A 416 1.51 -4.41 -21.61
N THR A 417 0.97 -3.19 -21.67
CA THR A 417 0.61 -2.42 -20.47
C THR A 417 -0.54 -3.08 -19.71
N VAL A 418 -1.60 -3.52 -20.39
CA VAL A 418 -2.75 -4.21 -19.76
C VAL A 418 -2.35 -5.58 -19.22
N ASP A 419 -1.48 -6.32 -19.91
CA ASP A 419 -0.92 -7.59 -19.42
C ASP A 419 -0.20 -7.38 -18.08
N LEU A 420 0.62 -6.33 -17.96
CA LEU A 420 1.33 -5.99 -16.72
C LEU A 420 0.37 -5.58 -15.60
N ILE A 421 -0.64 -4.77 -15.90
CA ILE A 421 -1.66 -4.38 -14.90
C ILE A 421 -2.43 -5.62 -14.41
N THR A 422 -2.75 -6.55 -15.31
CA THR A 422 -3.45 -7.79 -14.96
C THR A 422 -2.54 -8.72 -14.13
N ARG A 423 -1.21 -8.70 -14.32
CA ARG A 423 -0.29 -9.40 -13.40
C ARG A 423 -0.32 -8.82 -11.99
N LEU A 424 -0.58 -7.52 -11.81
CA LEU A 424 -0.76 -6.95 -10.46
C LEU A 424 -1.98 -7.53 -9.75
N SER A 425 -3.00 -8.00 -10.47
CA SER A 425 -4.16 -8.67 -9.89
C SER A 425 -3.81 -10.03 -9.30
N LYS A 426 -2.89 -10.76 -9.94
CA LYS A 426 -2.45 -12.10 -9.49
C LYS A 426 -1.67 -12.07 -8.18
N HIS A 427 -1.28 -10.89 -7.70
CA HIS A 427 -0.63 -10.71 -6.40
C HIS A 427 -1.58 -10.15 -5.32
N LYS A 428 -2.89 -10.16 -5.57
CA LYS A 428 -3.93 -10.04 -4.55
C LYS A 428 -4.57 -11.38 -4.19
N THR A 429 -4.06 -12.47 -4.74
CA THR A 429 -4.24 -13.81 -4.20
C THR A 429 -3.02 -14.07 -3.33
N HIS A 430 -3.20 -14.16 -2.01
CA HIS A 430 -2.33 -15.07 -1.29
C HIS A 430 -2.49 -16.41 -2.04
N GLY A 431 -1.39 -17.10 -2.36
CA GLY A 431 -1.54 -18.51 -2.75
C GLY A 431 -2.32 -19.25 -1.67
N ASN A 432 -2.76 -20.48 -1.95
CA ASN A 432 -3.41 -21.27 -0.91
C ASN A 432 -2.57 -21.21 0.38
N TYR A 433 -3.23 -20.93 1.50
CA TYR A 433 -2.56 -20.74 2.78
C TYR A 433 -3.15 -21.67 3.82
N LEU A 434 -2.30 -22.08 4.76
CA LEU A 434 -2.71 -22.87 5.91
C LEU A 434 -2.99 -21.91 7.07
N PHE A 435 -4.13 -22.08 7.72
CA PHE A 435 -4.48 -21.36 8.93
C PHE A 435 -4.82 -22.36 10.02
N THR A 436 -4.22 -22.16 11.19
CA THR A 436 -4.30 -23.06 12.33
C THR A 436 -4.99 -22.36 13.49
N SER A 437 -5.89 -23.07 14.16
CA SER A 437 -6.42 -22.67 15.46
C SER A 437 -6.39 -23.85 16.40
N GLU A 438 -6.39 -23.56 17.69
CA GLU A 438 -6.37 -24.56 18.76
C GLU A 438 -7.38 -24.23 19.86
N SER A 439 -7.64 -25.21 20.70
CA SER A 439 -8.49 -25.09 21.87
C SER A 439 -8.05 -26.08 22.95
N VAL A 440 -8.56 -25.89 24.17
CA VAL A 440 -8.25 -26.72 25.33
C VAL A 440 -9.53 -27.09 26.08
N SER A 441 -9.58 -28.27 26.69
CA SER A 441 -10.78 -28.78 27.36
C SER A 441 -11.09 -27.99 28.63
N LYS A 442 -12.29 -28.22 29.17
CA LYS A 442 -12.66 -27.71 30.50
C LYS A 442 -11.79 -28.25 31.63
N GLY A 443 -11.04 -29.33 31.40
CA GLY A 443 -10.10 -29.88 32.38
C GLY A 443 -8.71 -29.24 32.31
N HIS A 444 -8.38 -28.46 31.27
CA HIS A 444 -7.10 -27.75 31.20
C HIS A 444 -6.97 -26.78 32.38
N PRO A 445 -5.82 -26.69 33.08
CA PRO A 445 -5.67 -25.88 34.29
C PRO A 445 -6.10 -24.42 34.12
N ASP A 446 -5.76 -23.79 32.99
CA ASP A 446 -6.18 -22.41 32.72
C ASP A 446 -7.71 -22.30 32.61
N LYS A 447 -8.37 -23.26 31.92
CA LYS A 447 -9.84 -23.28 31.81
C LYS A 447 -10.52 -23.71 33.09
N LEU A 448 -9.86 -24.50 33.92
CA LEU A 448 -10.33 -24.86 35.25
C LEU A 448 -10.33 -23.64 36.17
N ALA A 449 -9.26 -22.83 36.12
CA ALA A 449 -9.22 -21.54 36.82
C ALA A 449 -10.33 -20.59 36.35
N ASP A 450 -10.52 -20.44 35.02
CA ASP A 450 -11.63 -19.67 34.46
C ASP A 450 -12.99 -20.14 35.02
N GLN A 451 -13.25 -21.45 34.99
CA GLN A 451 -14.51 -22.02 35.47
C GLN A 451 -14.71 -21.86 36.97
N ILE A 452 -13.65 -21.89 37.78
CA ILE A 452 -13.77 -21.64 39.22
C ILE A 452 -14.17 -20.18 39.46
N SER A 453 -13.53 -19.23 38.77
CA SER A 453 -13.89 -17.82 38.83
C SER A 453 -15.33 -17.57 38.35
N ASP A 454 -15.72 -18.17 37.23
CA ASP A 454 -17.09 -18.08 36.68
C ASP A 454 -18.11 -18.75 37.59
N GLY A 455 -17.80 -19.91 38.20
CA GLY A 455 -18.70 -20.58 39.14
C GLY A 455 -18.96 -19.76 40.41
N ILE A 456 -17.95 -19.01 40.87
CA ILE A 456 -18.12 -18.04 41.96
C ILE A 456 -18.98 -16.86 41.51
N LEU A 457 -18.72 -16.31 40.33
CA LEU A 457 -19.53 -15.24 39.74
C LEU A 457 -21.01 -15.67 39.61
N ASP A 458 -21.27 -16.84 39.08
CA ASP A 458 -22.62 -17.38 38.87
C ASP A 458 -23.36 -17.58 40.20
N ALA A 459 -22.69 -18.14 41.21
CA ALA A 459 -23.29 -18.32 42.54
C ALA A 459 -23.67 -16.98 43.19
N LEU A 460 -22.81 -15.97 43.04
CA LEU A 460 -23.06 -14.63 43.56
C LEU A 460 -24.18 -13.92 42.79
N LEU A 461 -24.22 -14.01 41.46
CA LEU A 461 -25.27 -13.42 40.65
C LEU A 461 -26.64 -14.09 40.84
N ALA A 462 -26.65 -15.38 41.19
CA ALA A 462 -27.88 -16.12 41.47
C ALA A 462 -28.59 -15.61 42.75
N GLU A 463 -27.84 -15.22 43.77
CA GLU A 463 -28.38 -14.68 45.03
C GLU A 463 -28.51 -13.15 45.02
N ASP A 464 -27.52 -12.46 44.44
CA ASP A 464 -27.48 -11.00 44.30
C ASP A 464 -27.10 -10.62 42.85
N PRO A 465 -28.11 -10.34 41.99
CA PRO A 465 -27.87 -9.91 40.61
C PRO A 465 -27.11 -8.60 40.45
N SER A 466 -26.93 -7.83 41.54
CA SER A 466 -26.14 -6.60 41.57
C SER A 466 -24.68 -6.81 41.98
N SER A 467 -24.28 -8.06 42.22
CA SER A 467 -22.92 -8.45 42.57
C SER A 467 -21.91 -7.94 41.54
N ARG A 468 -20.80 -7.41 42.03
CA ARG A 468 -19.63 -7.03 41.23
C ARG A 468 -18.48 -7.91 41.64
N VAL A 469 -18.00 -8.71 40.70
CA VAL A 469 -17.04 -9.79 40.98
C VAL A 469 -15.82 -9.58 40.08
N ALA A 470 -14.66 -9.48 40.71
CA ALA A 470 -13.36 -9.55 40.05
C ALA A 470 -12.49 -10.51 40.86
N CYS A 471 -12.68 -11.82 40.63
CA CYS A 471 -11.90 -12.86 41.28
C CYS A 471 -11.05 -13.62 40.27
N GLU A 472 -9.78 -13.78 40.63
CA GLU A 472 -8.76 -14.48 39.88
C GLU A 472 -8.47 -15.82 40.57
N THR A 473 -8.35 -16.87 39.77
CA THR A 473 -8.06 -18.20 40.29
C THR A 473 -6.72 -18.68 39.78
N MET A 474 -5.90 -19.21 40.68
CA MET A 474 -4.68 -19.96 40.36
C MET A 474 -4.87 -21.40 40.80
N VAL A 475 -4.68 -22.34 39.89
CA VAL A 475 -4.68 -23.78 40.19
C VAL A 475 -3.31 -24.38 39.97
N THR A 476 -2.92 -25.30 40.86
CA THR A 476 -1.71 -26.11 40.75
C THR A 476 -1.95 -27.45 41.43
N THR A 477 -0.95 -28.35 41.44
CA THR A 477 -1.06 -29.68 42.02
C THR A 477 -1.58 -29.62 43.47
N GLY A 478 -2.75 -30.20 43.69
CA GLY A 478 -3.40 -30.26 45.01
C GLY A 478 -3.83 -28.92 45.62
N LEU A 479 -3.84 -27.80 44.89
CA LEU A 479 -4.15 -26.47 45.44
C LEU A 479 -4.93 -25.58 44.47
N ALA A 480 -6.01 -24.98 44.96
CA ALA A 480 -6.71 -23.87 44.33
C ALA A 480 -6.63 -22.62 45.21
N VAL A 481 -6.16 -21.51 44.63
CA VAL A 481 -6.08 -20.21 45.28
C VAL A 481 -7.00 -19.25 44.54
N VAL A 482 -7.97 -18.67 45.24
CA VAL A 482 -8.87 -17.65 44.72
C VAL A 482 -8.60 -16.35 45.45
N ALA A 483 -8.36 -15.28 44.69
CA ALA A 483 -8.11 -13.94 45.23
C ALA A 483 -8.78 -12.87 44.38
N GLY A 484 -9.00 -11.68 44.95
CA GLY A 484 -9.58 -10.56 44.20
C GLY A 484 -10.55 -9.72 45.02
N GLU A 485 -11.37 -8.95 44.31
CA GLU A 485 -12.27 -7.96 44.89
C GLU A 485 -13.74 -8.28 44.54
N ILE A 486 -14.58 -8.44 45.56
CA ILE A 486 -16.01 -8.76 45.40
C ILE A 486 -16.86 -7.80 46.23
N THR A 487 -17.89 -7.22 45.59
CA THR A 487 -18.93 -6.43 46.24
C THR A 487 -20.28 -7.09 46.00
N THR A 488 -20.93 -7.58 47.07
CA THR A 488 -22.17 -8.37 47.00
C THR A 488 -22.89 -8.36 48.35
N GLN A 489 -24.20 -8.63 48.34
CA GLN A 489 -25.01 -8.97 49.53
C GLN A 489 -25.24 -10.49 49.68
N ALA A 490 -24.83 -11.29 48.70
CA ALA A 490 -24.97 -12.75 48.73
C ALA A 490 -24.05 -13.39 49.79
N TYR A 491 -24.45 -14.56 50.29
CA TYR A 491 -23.62 -15.34 51.21
C TYR A 491 -23.39 -16.74 50.63
N VAL A 492 -22.26 -16.90 49.94
CA VAL A 492 -21.88 -18.15 49.28
C VAL A 492 -20.69 -18.83 49.97
N ASP A 493 -20.68 -20.16 49.97
CA ASP A 493 -19.52 -20.94 50.42
C ASP A 493 -18.54 -21.14 49.26
N PHE A 494 -17.58 -20.24 49.14
CA PHE A 494 -16.53 -20.31 48.10
C PHE A 494 -15.84 -21.66 48.06
N ARG A 495 -15.56 -22.29 49.20
CA ARG A 495 -14.84 -23.58 49.23
C ARG A 495 -15.68 -24.70 48.66
N ALA A 496 -16.97 -24.72 48.97
CA ALA A 496 -17.90 -25.70 48.41
C ALA A 496 -17.99 -25.54 46.88
N ILE A 497 -18.14 -24.30 46.39
CA ILE A 497 -18.23 -23.99 44.96
C ILE A 497 -16.95 -24.41 44.23
N ILE A 498 -15.77 -24.01 44.72
CA ILE A 498 -14.48 -24.35 44.10
C ILE A 498 -14.33 -25.87 43.97
N ARG A 499 -14.66 -26.61 45.03
CA ARG A 499 -14.57 -28.08 45.02
C ARG A 499 -15.58 -28.72 44.09
N GLN A 500 -16.80 -28.19 44.05
CA GLN A 500 -17.83 -28.64 43.13
C GLN A 500 -17.38 -28.46 41.67
N VAL A 501 -16.89 -27.28 41.31
CA VAL A 501 -16.39 -27.00 39.94
C VAL A 501 -15.24 -27.94 39.55
N ILE A 502 -14.28 -28.17 40.46
CA ILE A 502 -13.17 -29.11 40.20
C ILE A 502 -13.70 -30.53 39.96
N ASN A 503 -14.65 -30.99 40.78
CA ASN A 503 -15.26 -32.31 40.60
C ASN A 503 -16.09 -32.41 39.30
N GLU A 504 -16.83 -31.36 38.93
CA GLU A 504 -17.64 -31.29 37.69
C GLU A 504 -16.77 -31.21 36.42
N ALA A 505 -15.58 -30.61 36.51
CA ALA A 505 -14.57 -30.67 35.47
C ALA A 505 -14.01 -32.10 35.29
N GLY A 506 -14.16 -32.97 36.30
CA GLY A 506 -13.78 -34.38 36.28
C GLY A 506 -12.63 -34.75 37.20
N TYR A 507 -12.07 -33.79 37.94
CA TYR A 507 -10.94 -34.01 38.86
C TYR A 507 -11.44 -34.50 40.21
N THR A 508 -11.59 -35.82 40.32
CA THR A 508 -12.16 -36.48 41.51
C THR A 508 -11.14 -37.33 42.29
N ASP A 509 -9.96 -37.55 41.73
CA ASP A 509 -8.89 -38.41 42.27
C ASP A 509 -7.52 -37.70 42.24
N ASP A 510 -6.73 -37.82 43.32
CA ASP A 510 -5.42 -37.14 43.45
C ASP A 510 -4.39 -37.61 42.41
N SER A 511 -4.52 -38.82 41.87
CA SER A 511 -3.65 -39.33 40.80
C SER A 511 -3.77 -38.54 39.48
N MET A 512 -4.76 -37.68 39.37
CA MET A 512 -4.95 -36.75 38.24
C MET A 512 -4.23 -35.41 38.47
N GLY A 513 -3.54 -35.24 39.61
CA GLY A 513 -2.77 -34.05 39.99
C GLY A 513 -3.56 -33.06 40.87
N ILE A 514 -4.89 -33.05 40.78
CA ILE A 514 -5.78 -32.31 41.67
C ILE A 514 -7.09 -33.08 41.82
N SER A 515 -7.73 -32.97 42.99
CA SER A 515 -9.07 -33.50 43.23
C SER A 515 -9.90 -32.53 44.07
N GLY A 516 -11.15 -32.29 43.68
CA GLY A 516 -12.07 -31.44 44.45
C GLY A 516 -12.40 -32.02 45.82
N ASN A 517 -12.12 -33.30 46.05
CA ASN A 517 -12.35 -33.98 47.34
C ASN A 517 -11.24 -33.71 48.35
N THR A 518 -10.01 -33.43 47.90
CA THR A 518 -8.80 -33.44 48.75
C THR A 518 -7.99 -32.15 48.64
N CYS A 519 -8.12 -31.37 47.56
CA CYS A 519 -7.27 -30.21 47.31
C CYS A 519 -7.33 -29.15 48.43
N GLY A 520 -6.20 -28.50 48.68
CA GLY A 520 -6.16 -27.28 49.46
C GLY A 520 -6.95 -26.18 48.75
N VAL A 521 -7.71 -25.39 49.52
CA VAL A 521 -8.43 -24.23 49.00
C VAL A 521 -8.05 -23.01 49.83
N MET A 522 -7.48 -22.00 49.18
CA MET A 522 -7.14 -20.71 49.78
C MET A 522 -8.01 -19.63 49.17
N VAL A 523 -8.71 -18.87 50.01
CA VAL A 523 -9.59 -17.78 49.58
C VAL A 523 -9.10 -16.49 50.22
N SER A 524 -8.76 -15.49 49.40
CA SER A 524 -8.26 -14.18 49.80
C SER A 524 -9.04 -13.10 49.05
N ILE A 525 -10.28 -12.85 49.47
CA ILE A 525 -11.21 -11.92 48.83
C ILE A 525 -11.40 -10.68 49.70
N ASP A 526 -11.25 -9.52 49.08
CA ASP A 526 -11.47 -8.20 49.68
C ASP A 526 -12.66 -7.47 49.01
N GLY A 527 -13.11 -6.34 49.58
CA GLY A 527 -14.11 -5.48 48.95
C GLY A 527 -13.50 -4.58 47.86
N GLN A 528 -14.31 -4.16 46.87
CA GLN A 528 -13.79 -3.29 45.79
C GLN A 528 -13.26 -1.94 46.29
N SER A 529 -12.18 -1.47 45.65
CA SER A 529 -11.63 -0.13 45.90
C SER A 529 -12.65 0.99 45.59
N PRO A 530 -12.79 2.00 46.47
CA PRO A 530 -13.65 3.16 46.23
C PRO A 530 -13.30 3.95 44.95
N ASP A 531 -12.04 3.91 44.51
CA ASP A 531 -11.59 4.62 43.30
C ASP A 531 -12.12 3.97 42.01
N ILE A 532 -12.25 2.63 42.00
CA ILE A 532 -12.83 1.86 40.89
C ILE A 532 -14.35 2.03 40.88
N ALA A 533 -14.99 2.01 42.06
CA ALA A 533 -16.42 2.23 42.21
C ALA A 533 -16.87 3.59 41.62
N GLN A 534 -16.14 4.68 41.89
CA GLN A 534 -16.43 6.01 41.32
C GLN A 534 -16.38 6.06 39.78
N GLY A 535 -15.53 5.23 39.16
CA GLY A 535 -15.40 5.12 37.70
C GLY A 535 -16.59 4.42 37.05
N VAL A 536 -17.12 3.38 37.70
CA VAL A 536 -18.20 2.52 37.18
C VAL A 536 -19.58 3.05 37.53
N ASP A 537 -19.75 3.61 38.73
CA ASP A 537 -21.06 3.98 39.25
C ASP A 537 -21.74 5.07 38.42
N ALA A 538 -23.05 4.89 38.25
CA ALA A 538 -23.93 5.89 37.66
C ALA A 538 -24.05 7.09 38.61
N ASP A 539 -24.00 8.29 38.05
CA ASP A 539 -24.18 9.55 38.77
C ASP A 539 -25.26 10.36 38.05
N ASP A 540 -26.52 10.14 38.46
CA ASP A 540 -27.70 10.81 37.92
C ASP A 540 -27.64 12.34 38.08
N GLN A 541 -26.93 12.84 39.11
CA GLN A 541 -26.77 14.28 39.34
C GLN A 541 -25.82 14.92 38.31
N LYS A 542 -24.90 14.14 37.74
CA LYS A 542 -23.99 14.57 36.67
C LYS A 542 -24.37 14.05 35.28
N GLY A 543 -25.49 13.32 35.15
CA GLY A 543 -25.93 12.71 33.89
C GLY A 543 -24.94 11.65 33.36
N LYS A 544 -24.23 10.96 34.26
CA LYS A 544 -23.23 9.94 33.93
C LYS A 544 -23.88 8.56 34.06
N ASP A 545 -24.12 7.90 32.93
CA ASP A 545 -24.48 6.48 32.89
C ASP A 545 -23.29 5.59 33.33
N VAL A 546 -23.54 4.30 33.56
CA VAL A 546 -22.50 3.33 33.96
C VAL A 546 -21.31 3.38 33.00
N GLY A 547 -20.13 3.68 33.54
CA GLY A 547 -18.87 3.79 32.78
C GLY A 547 -18.06 2.50 32.78
N ALA A 548 -17.07 2.39 31.88
CA ALA A 548 -16.10 1.29 31.93
C ALA A 548 -15.20 1.42 33.16
N GLY A 549 -15.02 0.34 33.92
CA GLY A 549 -14.16 0.31 35.11
C GLY A 549 -12.67 0.37 34.82
N ASP A 550 -12.26 -0.01 33.61
CA ASP A 550 -10.88 0.08 33.12
C ASP A 550 -10.84 0.28 31.58
N GLN A 551 -9.67 0.55 31.03
CA GLN A 551 -9.41 0.70 29.60
C GLN A 551 -9.49 -0.65 28.89
N GLY A 552 -10.57 -0.87 28.12
CA GLY A 552 -10.75 -2.08 27.31
C GLY A 552 -10.60 -1.85 25.80
N LEU A 553 -10.12 -2.86 25.09
CA LEU A 553 -10.17 -2.95 23.63
C LEU A 553 -10.95 -4.21 23.24
N MET A 554 -12.08 -4.04 22.57
CA MET A 554 -12.97 -5.14 22.22
C MET A 554 -12.96 -5.38 20.70
N PHE A 555 -12.91 -6.66 20.31
CA PHE A 555 -13.08 -7.10 18.92
C PHE A 555 -14.19 -8.14 18.85
N GLY A 556 -15.23 -7.85 18.06
CA GLY A 556 -16.20 -8.85 17.63
C GLY A 556 -15.86 -9.33 16.22
N TYR A 557 -15.93 -10.63 15.99
CA TYR A 557 -15.70 -11.24 14.69
C TYR A 557 -16.80 -12.25 14.36
N ALA A 558 -17.24 -12.25 13.11
CA ALA A 558 -18.21 -13.21 12.57
C ALA A 558 -17.88 -13.47 11.09
N CYS A 559 -17.98 -14.72 10.65
CA CYS A 559 -17.78 -15.14 9.27
C CYS A 559 -18.73 -16.28 8.90
N ASN A 560 -18.94 -16.52 7.62
CA ASN A 560 -19.87 -17.55 7.12
C ASN A 560 -19.20 -18.91 6.88
N ASP A 561 -18.03 -19.15 7.48
CA ASP A 561 -17.31 -20.42 7.42
C ASP A 561 -18.11 -21.57 8.07
N THR A 562 -18.88 -21.28 9.12
CA THR A 562 -19.76 -22.25 9.82
C THR A 562 -21.16 -21.68 10.07
N PRO A 563 -22.18 -22.53 10.32
CA PRO A 563 -23.54 -22.08 10.63
C PRO A 563 -23.65 -21.19 11.88
N GLU A 564 -22.81 -21.43 12.88
CA GLU A 564 -22.69 -20.63 14.11
C GLU A 564 -21.91 -19.31 13.93
N LEU A 565 -21.57 -18.96 12.69
CA LEU A 565 -20.87 -17.75 12.28
C LEU A 565 -19.44 -17.60 12.85
N MET A 566 -18.76 -18.72 13.07
CA MET A 566 -17.39 -18.79 13.61
C MET A 566 -16.37 -19.20 12.54
N PRO A 567 -15.08 -18.83 12.69
CA PRO A 567 -14.04 -19.35 11.80
C PRO A 567 -13.95 -20.87 11.89
N LEU A 568 -13.87 -21.55 10.75
CA LEU A 568 -13.89 -23.02 10.70
C LEU A 568 -12.82 -23.69 11.59
N PRO A 569 -11.54 -23.24 11.62
CA PRO A 569 -10.49 -23.91 12.39
C PRO A 569 -10.75 -23.95 13.90
N ILE A 570 -11.22 -22.84 14.48
CA ILE A 570 -11.52 -22.78 15.93
C ILE A 570 -12.80 -23.57 16.24
N ALA A 571 -13.81 -23.49 15.36
CA ALA A 571 -15.06 -24.23 15.54
C ALA A 571 -14.81 -25.75 15.56
N LEU A 572 -14.00 -26.27 14.63
CA LEU A 572 -13.65 -27.70 14.62
C LEU A 572 -12.83 -28.10 15.85
N SER A 573 -11.88 -27.26 16.27
CA SER A 573 -11.09 -27.51 17.48
C SER A 573 -12.01 -27.65 18.72
N HIS A 574 -13.02 -26.78 18.85
CA HIS A 574 -14.01 -26.85 19.94
C HIS A 574 -14.86 -28.12 19.86
N ARG A 575 -15.37 -28.47 18.68
CA ARG A 575 -16.21 -29.67 18.47
C ARG A 575 -15.49 -30.96 18.88
N ILE A 576 -14.23 -31.11 18.48
CA ILE A 576 -13.39 -32.25 18.87
C ILE A 576 -13.27 -32.38 20.39
N LEU A 577 -13.01 -31.28 21.11
CA LEU A 577 -12.88 -31.31 22.56
C LEU A 577 -14.21 -31.54 23.28
N ASN A 578 -15.29 -30.97 22.77
CA ASN A 578 -16.63 -31.20 23.32
C ASN A 578 -16.99 -32.69 23.20
N ARG A 579 -16.68 -33.31 22.06
CA ARG A 579 -16.90 -34.75 21.85
C ARG A 579 -16.03 -35.62 22.77
N LEU A 580 -14.76 -35.29 22.98
CA LEU A 580 -13.89 -35.97 23.96
C LEU A 580 -14.45 -35.85 25.38
N THR A 581 -14.88 -34.65 25.76
CA THR A 581 -15.46 -34.37 27.08
C THR A 581 -16.72 -35.17 27.29
N GLU A 582 -17.61 -35.21 26.30
CA GLU A 582 -18.84 -36.00 26.32
C GLU A 582 -18.55 -37.50 26.46
N ALA A 583 -17.57 -38.02 25.71
CA ALA A 583 -17.20 -39.43 25.78
C ALA A 583 -16.66 -39.84 27.16
N ARG A 584 -15.86 -38.95 27.78
CA ARG A 584 -15.37 -39.12 29.15
C ARG A 584 -16.53 -39.13 30.14
N GLU A 585 -17.44 -38.16 30.05
CA GLU A 585 -18.59 -38.03 30.97
C GLU A 585 -19.59 -39.17 30.85
N LYS A 586 -19.74 -39.75 29.67
CA LYS A 586 -20.55 -40.95 29.43
C LYS A 586 -19.81 -42.24 29.74
N GLU A 587 -18.55 -42.16 30.19
CA GLU A 587 -17.68 -43.31 30.46
C GLU A 587 -17.59 -44.28 29.27
N GLU A 588 -17.60 -43.77 28.03
CA GLU A 588 -17.48 -44.60 26.82
C GLU A 588 -16.15 -45.38 26.83
N VAL A 589 -15.12 -44.79 27.45
CA VAL A 589 -13.86 -45.42 27.81
C VAL A 589 -13.45 -44.99 29.22
N LYS A 590 -12.79 -45.88 29.96
CA LYS A 590 -12.40 -45.64 31.36
C LYS A 590 -11.07 -44.90 31.51
N TRP A 591 -10.30 -44.82 30.43
CA TRP A 591 -8.94 -44.30 30.47
C TRP A 591 -8.85 -42.80 30.18
N LEU A 592 -9.91 -42.15 29.67
CA LEU A 592 -9.90 -40.70 29.43
C LEU A 592 -9.89 -39.91 30.74
N ARG A 593 -9.02 -38.90 30.83
CA ARG A 593 -8.93 -37.96 31.95
C ARG A 593 -9.30 -36.53 31.51
N PRO A 594 -9.48 -35.58 32.44
CA PRO A 594 -10.07 -34.27 32.13
C PRO A 594 -9.27 -33.37 31.19
N ASP A 595 -7.93 -33.33 31.27
CA ASP A 595 -7.12 -32.41 30.45
C ASP A 595 -7.01 -32.90 29.00
N SER A 596 -7.23 -32.01 28.02
CA SER A 596 -7.08 -32.32 26.60
C SER A 596 -6.90 -31.04 25.78
N LYS A 597 -6.23 -31.16 24.63
CA LYS A 597 -5.99 -30.08 23.67
C LYS A 597 -6.30 -30.55 22.25
N SER A 598 -6.83 -29.65 21.43
CA SER A 598 -7.04 -29.89 20.01
C SER A 598 -6.47 -28.75 19.18
N GLN A 599 -5.98 -29.08 17.99
CA GLN A 599 -5.52 -28.12 17.01
C GLN A 599 -5.96 -28.57 15.62
N VAL A 600 -6.50 -27.65 14.83
CA VAL A 600 -6.97 -27.91 13.47
C VAL A 600 -6.36 -26.89 12.52
N THR A 601 -5.73 -27.40 11.46
CA THR A 601 -5.17 -26.62 10.36
C THR A 601 -6.01 -26.82 9.11
N VAL A 602 -6.48 -25.72 8.53
CA VAL A 602 -7.31 -25.72 7.31
C VAL A 602 -6.57 -24.98 6.20
N GLU A 603 -6.59 -25.56 5.01
CA GLU A 603 -6.16 -24.88 3.78
C GLU A 603 -7.28 -24.00 3.25
N PHE A 604 -6.97 -22.73 3.02
CA PHE A 604 -7.85 -21.77 2.39
C PHE A 604 -7.36 -21.43 1.00
N ASP A 605 -8.28 -21.29 0.05
CA ASP A 605 -7.97 -20.83 -1.30
C ASP A 605 -7.68 -19.33 -1.35
N SER A 606 -7.33 -18.84 -2.54
CA SER A 606 -7.10 -17.42 -2.78
C SER A 606 -8.32 -16.52 -2.60
N GLU A 607 -9.52 -17.09 -2.44
CA GLU A 607 -10.78 -16.39 -2.18
C GLU A 607 -11.18 -16.48 -0.68
N ASN A 608 -10.28 -16.98 0.17
CA ASN A 608 -10.48 -17.24 1.61
C ASN A 608 -11.60 -18.24 1.90
N ARG A 609 -11.83 -19.21 1.01
CA ARG A 609 -12.77 -20.31 1.28
C ARG A 609 -12.01 -21.52 1.80
N PRO A 610 -12.53 -22.25 2.80
CA PRO A 610 -11.93 -23.50 3.24
C PRO A 610 -11.98 -24.54 2.12
N VAL A 611 -10.84 -25.17 1.84
CA VAL A 611 -10.66 -26.13 0.75
C VAL A 611 -10.55 -27.55 1.28
N ARG A 612 -9.70 -27.74 2.30
CA ARG A 612 -9.51 -29.03 2.97
C ARG A 612 -8.95 -28.84 4.36
N ILE A 613 -9.21 -29.82 5.22
CA ILE A 613 -8.52 -29.95 6.49
C ILE A 613 -7.16 -30.59 6.20
N ASP A 614 -6.09 -29.87 6.51
CA ASP A 614 -4.73 -30.32 6.25
C ASP A 614 -4.20 -31.19 7.40
N THR A 615 -4.38 -30.73 8.65
CA THR A 615 -3.85 -31.41 9.84
C THR A 615 -4.80 -31.26 11.04
N VAL A 616 -4.98 -32.34 11.80
CA VAL A 616 -5.64 -32.36 13.11
C VAL A 616 -4.69 -32.97 14.14
N VAL A 617 -4.51 -32.30 15.27
CA VAL A 617 -3.72 -32.79 16.40
C VAL A 617 -4.62 -32.82 17.63
N VAL A 618 -4.58 -33.92 18.37
CA VAL A 618 -5.28 -34.10 19.63
C VAL A 618 -4.28 -34.66 20.63
N SER A 619 -4.20 -34.03 21.80
CA SER A 619 -3.54 -34.59 22.98
C SER A 619 -4.58 -34.72 24.07
N THR A 620 -4.64 -35.88 24.70
CA THR A 620 -5.66 -36.18 25.70
C THR A 620 -5.01 -36.86 26.88
N GLN A 621 -5.24 -36.34 28.08
CA GLN A 621 -4.77 -36.96 29.29
C GLN A 621 -5.46 -38.32 29.44
N HIS A 622 -4.69 -39.34 29.79
CA HIS A 622 -5.18 -40.70 29.92
C HIS A 622 -4.55 -41.41 31.12
N SER A 623 -5.11 -42.55 31.50
CA SER A 623 -4.50 -43.46 32.48
C SER A 623 -3.35 -44.25 31.86
N GLU A 624 -2.48 -44.80 32.70
CA GLU A 624 -1.25 -45.49 32.28
C GLU A 624 -1.50 -46.88 31.67
N ASP A 625 -2.71 -47.41 31.78
CA ASP A 625 -3.10 -48.76 31.36
C ASP A 625 -3.51 -48.86 29.87
N VAL A 626 -3.69 -47.74 29.17
CA VAL A 626 -4.03 -47.72 27.74
C VAL A 626 -2.80 -47.47 26.87
N THR A 627 -2.73 -48.15 25.73
CA THR A 627 -1.62 -47.96 24.77
C THR A 627 -1.86 -46.77 23.85
N THR A 628 -0.78 -46.14 23.37
CA THR A 628 -0.86 -45.04 22.38
C THR A 628 -1.60 -45.43 21.11
N GLU A 629 -1.48 -46.69 20.67
CA GLU A 629 -2.17 -47.18 19.47
C GLU A 629 -3.69 -47.26 19.68
N GLU A 630 -4.13 -47.74 20.84
CA GLU A 630 -5.55 -47.78 21.22
C GLU A 630 -6.13 -46.37 21.33
N ILE A 631 -5.40 -45.43 21.96
CA ILE A 631 -5.81 -44.02 22.04
C ILE A 631 -5.97 -43.45 20.63
N LYS A 632 -4.94 -43.59 19.78
CA LYS A 632 -4.94 -43.04 18.42
C LYS A 632 -6.14 -43.56 17.61
N ASN A 633 -6.33 -44.87 17.58
CA ASN A 633 -7.42 -45.49 16.82
C ASN A 633 -8.78 -45.07 17.35
N TRP A 634 -8.96 -45.09 18.67
CA TRP A 634 -10.24 -44.75 19.27
C TRP A 634 -10.59 -43.27 19.07
N VAL A 635 -9.64 -42.35 19.27
CA VAL A 635 -9.84 -40.90 19.07
C VAL A 635 -10.11 -40.57 17.61
N ILE A 636 -9.40 -41.19 16.67
CA ILE A 636 -9.65 -40.94 15.23
C ILE A 636 -11.07 -41.37 14.84
N GLU A 637 -11.47 -42.58 15.21
CA GLU A 637 -12.76 -43.14 14.77
C GLU A 637 -13.96 -42.55 15.52
N ASN A 638 -13.85 -42.32 16.83
CA ASN A 638 -15.00 -41.97 17.67
C ASN A 638 -15.09 -40.47 18.00
N VAL A 639 -14.03 -39.70 17.75
CA VAL A 639 -13.96 -38.27 18.03
C VAL A 639 -13.68 -37.44 16.78
N ILE A 640 -12.57 -37.68 16.07
CA ILE A 640 -12.17 -36.81 14.97
C ILE A 640 -13.12 -36.98 13.79
N LYS A 641 -13.24 -38.19 13.23
CA LYS A 641 -14.05 -38.45 12.03
C LYS A 641 -15.51 -37.99 12.14
N PRO A 642 -16.22 -38.20 13.26
CA PRO A 642 -17.61 -37.74 13.40
C PRO A 642 -17.77 -36.21 13.38
N GLU A 643 -16.75 -35.46 13.85
CA GLU A 643 -16.82 -34.01 13.99
C GLU A 643 -16.35 -33.24 12.76
N LEU A 644 -15.69 -33.92 11.81
CA LEU A 644 -15.19 -33.29 10.59
C LEU A 644 -16.23 -33.30 9.46
N PRO A 645 -16.37 -32.18 8.72
CA PRO A 645 -17.24 -32.12 7.55
C PRO A 645 -16.69 -33.00 6.42
N ALA A 646 -17.52 -33.93 5.94
CA ALA A 646 -17.13 -34.97 4.99
C ALA A 646 -16.57 -34.43 3.65
N ASP A 647 -17.01 -33.24 3.24
CA ASP A 647 -16.60 -32.57 2.00
C ASP A 647 -15.20 -31.93 2.07
N LEU A 648 -14.65 -31.70 3.27
CA LEU A 648 -13.31 -31.12 3.46
C LEU A 648 -12.24 -32.15 3.84
N VAL A 649 -12.64 -33.41 4.01
CA VAL A 649 -11.76 -34.53 4.33
C VAL A 649 -11.29 -35.19 3.03
N SER A 650 -10.07 -34.88 2.61
CA SER A 650 -9.47 -35.42 1.37
C SER A 650 -8.07 -36.04 1.55
N GLY A 651 -7.60 -36.18 2.80
CA GLY A 651 -6.27 -36.72 3.15
C GLY A 651 -6.31 -37.99 4.01
N HIS A 652 -5.19 -38.71 4.06
CA HIS A 652 -4.97 -39.82 5.01
C HIS A 652 -4.94 -39.28 6.45
N PHE A 653 -5.75 -39.87 7.34
CA PHE A 653 -5.68 -39.64 8.78
C PHE A 653 -4.53 -40.46 9.37
N GLY A 654 -3.60 -39.79 10.03
CA GLY A 654 -2.38 -40.42 10.56
C GLY A 654 -1.30 -40.53 9.50
N ARG A 655 -0.31 -39.63 9.56
CA ARG A 655 0.99 -39.84 8.91
C ARG A 655 1.88 -40.62 9.87
N ASP A 656 2.66 -41.55 9.33
CA ASP A 656 3.67 -42.33 10.06
C ASP A 656 5.09 -41.77 9.82
N ASP A 657 5.19 -40.53 9.34
CA ASP A 657 6.46 -39.86 9.04
C ASP A 657 7.24 -39.60 10.34
N ALA A 658 8.56 -39.87 10.34
CA ALA A 658 9.43 -39.82 11.52
C ALA A 658 9.49 -38.45 12.24
N ASP A 659 9.05 -37.37 11.58
CA ASP A 659 9.03 -36.01 12.13
C ASP A 659 7.72 -35.69 12.88
N PHE A 660 6.75 -36.62 12.89
CA PHE A 660 5.41 -36.42 13.44
C PHE A 660 5.28 -37.04 14.84
N THR A 661 5.48 -36.22 15.88
CA THR A 661 5.41 -36.66 17.28
C THR A 661 3.96 -36.71 17.77
N TRP A 662 3.34 -37.88 17.74
CA TRP A 662 2.25 -38.19 18.66
C TRP A 662 2.89 -38.40 20.04
N GLU A 663 2.58 -37.53 21.01
CA GLU A 663 2.96 -37.65 22.43
C GLU A 663 4.34 -38.29 22.70
N ALA A 664 5.38 -37.80 22.03
CA ALA A 664 6.76 -38.12 22.43
C ALA A 664 7.13 -37.21 23.61
N THR A 665 6.77 -37.64 24.82
CA THR A 665 7.24 -37.02 26.08
C THR A 665 8.77 -37.03 26.20
N GLY A 666 9.45 -37.89 25.43
CA GLY A 666 10.92 -37.98 25.37
C GLY A 666 11.64 -36.80 24.71
N LYS A 667 10.94 -35.85 24.07
CA LYS A 667 11.60 -34.69 23.43
C LYS A 667 12.29 -33.78 24.46
N ALA A 668 11.79 -33.75 25.69
CA ALA A 668 12.44 -33.05 26.80
C ALA A 668 13.73 -33.76 27.22
N GLU A 669 13.73 -35.10 27.25
CA GLU A 669 14.91 -35.92 27.54
C GLU A 669 15.94 -35.87 26.41
N GLU A 670 15.52 -35.93 25.14
CA GLU A 670 16.41 -35.73 23.98
C GLU A 670 17.02 -34.31 23.96
N LEU A 671 16.25 -33.28 24.33
CA LEU A 671 16.77 -31.92 24.45
C LEU A 671 17.70 -31.75 25.64
N ALA A 672 17.43 -32.43 26.76
CA ALA A 672 18.31 -32.46 27.92
C ALA A 672 19.63 -33.17 27.58
N GLU A 673 19.56 -34.31 26.90
CA GLU A 673 20.71 -35.08 26.43
C GLU A 673 21.51 -34.30 25.38
N ALA A 674 20.85 -33.65 24.42
CA ALA A 674 21.48 -32.76 23.44
C ALA A 674 22.07 -31.49 24.07
N ALA A 675 21.54 -31.04 25.21
CA ALA A 675 22.08 -29.95 26.01
C ALA A 675 23.16 -30.39 27.02
N GLY A 676 23.45 -31.69 27.11
CA GLY A 676 24.46 -32.27 28.01
C GLY A 676 24.06 -32.29 29.48
N LEU A 677 22.76 -32.26 29.79
CA LEU A 677 22.24 -32.33 31.16
C LEU A 677 22.01 -33.80 31.53
N SER A 678 22.56 -34.24 32.67
CA SER A 678 22.34 -35.60 33.18
C SER A 678 21.07 -35.68 34.03
N ALA A 679 20.50 -36.88 34.21
CA ALA A 679 19.31 -37.08 35.05
C ALA A 679 19.50 -36.60 36.50
N ASP A 680 20.74 -36.54 37.00
CA ASP A 680 21.08 -36.02 38.33
C ASP A 680 21.05 -34.47 38.40
N ASP A 681 21.12 -33.76 37.27
CA ASP A 681 21.03 -32.29 37.20
C ASP A 681 19.58 -31.78 37.28
N MET A 682 18.61 -32.69 37.14
CA MET A 682 17.18 -32.35 37.12
C MET A 682 16.51 -32.32 38.51
N ASP A 683 17.18 -32.78 39.57
CA ASP A 683 16.60 -32.86 40.93
C ASP A 683 17.04 -31.73 41.88
N VAL A 684 17.79 -30.72 41.43
CA VAL A 684 18.27 -29.64 42.31
C VAL A 684 18.11 -28.24 41.71
N VAL A 685 16.86 -27.77 41.57
CA VAL A 685 16.56 -26.32 41.63
C VAL A 685 15.28 -26.06 42.42
N ALA A 686 15.19 -26.63 43.62
CA ALA A 686 14.35 -26.09 44.68
C ALA A 686 15.24 -25.35 45.69
N THR A 687 14.96 -24.06 45.86
CA THR A 687 15.50 -23.15 46.88
C THR A 687 16.89 -22.54 46.64
N SER A 688 16.90 -21.32 46.11
CA SER A 688 17.81 -20.29 46.63
C SER A 688 16.99 -19.03 46.96
N PRO A 689 17.19 -18.42 48.14
CA PRO A 689 16.38 -17.29 48.58
C PRO A 689 16.82 -16.04 47.82
N THR A 690 16.01 -15.58 46.88
CA THR A 690 16.14 -14.23 46.34
C THR A 690 16.02 -13.23 47.49
N ARG A 691 17.14 -12.58 47.84
CA ARG A 691 17.17 -11.43 48.75
C ARG A 691 16.15 -10.41 48.27
N VAL A 692 15.09 -10.26 49.06
CA VAL A 692 14.17 -9.14 49.03
C VAL A 692 14.98 -7.86 49.19
N ARG A 693 15.08 -7.05 48.13
CA ARG A 693 15.48 -5.65 48.25
C ARG A 693 14.28 -4.90 48.79
N SER A 694 14.29 -4.70 50.12
CA SER A 694 13.47 -3.72 50.81
C SER A 694 13.52 -2.37 50.09
N TRP A 695 12.35 -1.83 49.74
CA TRP A 695 12.19 -0.40 49.50
C TRP A 695 11.98 0.29 50.84
N PRO A 696 12.85 1.21 51.28
CA PRO A 696 12.52 2.10 52.37
C PRO A 696 11.99 3.44 51.84
N GLN A 697 10.84 3.83 52.38
CA GLN A 697 10.60 5.14 53.00
C GLN A 697 10.35 6.34 52.08
N LEU A 698 9.08 6.51 51.71
CA LEU A 698 8.43 7.78 51.37
C LEU A 698 8.19 8.67 52.61
N ALA A 699 9.19 8.80 53.50
CA ALA A 699 9.06 9.50 54.78
C ALA A 699 9.89 10.80 54.89
N TRP A 700 10.49 11.29 53.80
CA TRP A 700 11.41 12.45 53.84
C TRP A 700 10.86 13.75 53.24
N VAL A 701 9.64 13.75 52.69
CA VAL A 701 9.06 14.96 52.08
C VAL A 701 8.50 15.95 53.12
N PRO A 702 7.82 15.52 54.20
CA PRO A 702 7.32 16.48 55.20
C PRO A 702 8.45 17.13 56.00
N SER A 703 9.52 16.38 56.29
CA SER A 703 10.63 16.81 57.15
C SER A 703 11.50 17.90 56.51
N ALA A 704 11.73 17.84 55.19
CA ALA A 704 12.55 18.83 54.48
C ALA A 704 11.82 20.18 54.31
N ILE A 705 10.51 20.15 54.10
CA ILE A 705 9.68 21.37 53.98
C ILE A 705 9.56 22.05 55.35
N LEU A 706 9.33 21.28 56.42
CA LEU A 706 9.27 21.82 57.79
C LEU A 706 10.63 22.41 58.23
N LEU A 707 11.74 21.75 57.91
CA LEU A 707 13.09 22.24 58.24
C LEU A 707 13.46 23.50 57.44
N GLY A 708 13.11 23.56 56.15
CA GLY A 708 13.34 24.74 55.30
C GLY A 708 12.52 25.95 55.75
N THR A 709 11.27 25.72 56.15
CA THR A 709 10.38 26.79 56.64
C THR A 709 10.80 27.28 58.03
N ALA A 710 11.25 26.37 58.90
CA ALA A 710 11.78 26.71 60.22
C ALA A 710 13.09 27.51 60.13
N LEU A 711 14.02 27.13 59.25
CA LEU A 711 15.27 27.86 59.01
C LEU A 711 15.02 29.26 58.43
N LEU A 712 14.01 29.43 57.58
CA LEU A 712 13.58 30.72 57.03
C LEU A 712 12.96 31.65 58.09
N LEU A 713 12.17 31.10 59.01
CA LEU A 713 11.60 31.86 60.13
C LEU A 713 12.66 32.25 61.16
N VAL A 714 13.62 31.36 61.44
CA VAL A 714 14.76 31.65 62.33
C VAL A 714 15.69 32.69 61.71
N ALA A 715 16.03 32.58 60.43
CA ALA A 715 16.85 33.56 59.73
C ALA A 715 16.21 34.96 59.71
N ARG A 716 14.89 35.05 59.48
CA ARG A 716 14.13 36.32 59.51
C ARG A 716 14.01 36.93 60.91
N ARG A 717 13.94 36.10 61.95
CA ARG A 717 13.89 36.56 63.35
C ARG A 717 15.24 37.05 63.87
N VAL A 718 16.34 36.47 63.37
CA VAL A 718 17.72 36.89 63.70
C VAL A 718 18.16 38.14 62.91
N SER A 719 17.62 38.36 61.71
CA SER A 719 17.99 39.50 60.85
C SER A 719 17.11 40.74 61.01
N GLY A 720 16.07 40.71 61.86
CA GLY A 720 15.19 41.86 62.13
C GLY A 720 14.36 42.37 60.95
N ALA A 721 14.19 41.56 59.88
CA ALA A 721 13.61 41.99 58.60
C ALA A 721 12.31 41.24 58.26
N LEU A 722 11.29 41.39 59.11
CA LEU A 722 9.98 40.74 58.90
C LEU A 722 9.07 41.47 57.89
N ASP A 723 9.32 42.76 57.60
CA ASP A 723 8.44 43.60 56.76
C ASP A 723 9.03 44.02 55.39
N GLN A 724 9.99 43.27 54.83
CA GLN A 724 10.53 43.55 53.48
C GLN A 724 10.25 42.42 52.44
N PRO A 725 9.94 42.78 51.18
CA PRO A 725 9.64 41.81 50.12
C PRO A 725 10.89 41.03 49.69
N LEU A 726 10.72 39.73 49.40
CA LEU A 726 11.81 38.80 49.08
C LEU A 726 12.57 39.21 47.80
N PRO A 727 13.91 39.13 47.78
CA PRO A 727 14.70 39.41 46.58
C PRO A 727 14.47 38.32 45.51
N ALA A 728 14.27 38.76 44.26
CA ALA A 728 13.88 37.94 43.11
C ALA A 728 14.76 36.69 42.85
N GLY A 729 16.01 36.69 43.31
CA GLY A 729 16.92 35.54 43.23
C GLY A 729 16.44 34.32 44.02
N LEU A 730 15.72 34.49 45.12
CA LEU A 730 15.22 33.38 45.92
C LEU A 730 13.94 32.77 45.32
N LEU A 731 13.09 33.58 44.68
CA LEU A 731 11.92 33.12 43.90
C LEU A 731 12.36 32.26 42.70
N LEU A 732 13.47 32.65 42.06
CA LEU A 732 14.09 31.90 40.96
C LEU A 732 14.67 30.56 41.42
N LEU A 733 15.20 30.47 42.65
CA LEU A 733 15.68 29.21 43.22
C LEU A 733 14.52 28.25 43.52
N THR A 734 13.39 28.75 44.04
CA THR A 734 12.19 27.96 44.28
C THR A 734 11.56 27.44 42.98
N ILE A 735 11.54 28.26 41.93
CA ILE A 735 11.07 27.87 40.60
C ILE A 735 12.03 26.86 39.94
N ALA A 736 13.35 27.02 40.12
CA ALA A 736 14.34 26.08 39.60
C ALA A 736 14.24 24.70 40.28
N VAL A 737 14.04 24.67 41.61
CA VAL A 737 13.85 23.41 42.35
C VAL A 737 12.51 22.76 42.00
N ALA A 738 11.43 23.54 41.85
CA ALA A 738 10.12 23.03 41.37
C ALA A 738 10.17 22.51 39.93
N SER A 739 11.00 23.11 39.08
CA SER A 739 11.20 22.67 37.68
C SER A 739 12.05 21.40 37.60
N LEU A 740 13.03 21.24 38.51
CA LEU A 740 13.86 20.03 38.61
C LEU A 740 13.08 18.85 39.20
N THR A 741 12.18 19.08 40.15
CA THR A 741 11.25 18.02 40.65
C THR A 741 10.19 17.67 39.60
N ALA A 742 9.66 18.64 38.84
CA ALA A 742 8.80 18.35 37.70
C ALA A 742 9.53 17.56 36.59
N TRP A 743 10.83 17.79 36.39
CA TRP A 743 11.68 17.03 35.46
C TRP A 743 11.95 15.59 35.94
N GLY A 744 12.06 15.37 37.26
CA GLY A 744 12.09 14.02 37.85
C GLY A 744 10.84 13.19 37.52
N SER A 745 9.68 13.84 37.48
CA SER A 745 8.40 13.22 37.08
C SER A 745 8.31 12.86 35.59
N VAL A 746 9.13 13.47 34.74
CA VAL A 746 9.17 13.20 33.28
C VAL A 746 9.92 11.91 32.93
N ARG A 747 10.65 11.29 33.89
CA ARG A 747 11.21 9.94 33.70
C ARG A 747 10.15 8.83 33.68
N VAL A 748 8.88 9.13 33.94
CA VAL A 748 7.78 8.14 34.01
C VAL A 748 6.94 8.05 32.72
N VAL A 749 7.20 8.88 31.70
CA VAL A 749 6.43 8.83 30.42
C VAL A 749 7.29 8.28 29.29
N ASP A 750 7.26 6.95 29.12
CA ASP A 750 8.19 6.24 28.21
C ASP A 750 7.59 5.81 26.86
N SER A 751 6.54 6.47 26.35
CA SER A 751 5.89 6.00 25.10
C SER A 751 5.52 7.04 24.05
N ASN A 752 5.79 8.35 24.22
CA ASN A 752 5.43 9.34 23.20
C ASN A 752 6.54 10.35 22.84
N PRO A 753 7.22 10.19 21.68
CA PRO A 753 8.26 11.12 21.24
C PRO A 753 7.73 12.52 20.90
N HIS A 754 6.44 12.68 20.58
CA HIS A 754 5.84 14.00 20.29
C HIS A 754 5.63 14.85 21.55
N ALA A 755 5.34 14.23 22.70
CA ALA A 755 5.26 14.92 23.98
C ALA A 755 6.64 15.47 24.41
N ARG A 756 7.72 14.73 24.11
CA ARG A 756 9.10 15.17 24.38
C ARG A 756 9.49 16.40 23.55
N TRP A 757 9.08 16.46 22.28
CA TRP A 757 9.30 17.65 21.42
C TRP A 757 8.44 18.86 21.81
N ALA A 758 7.21 18.64 22.28
CA ALA A 758 6.33 19.71 22.74
C ALA A 758 6.86 20.34 24.04
N ILE A 759 7.28 19.52 25.00
CA ILE A 759 7.90 19.99 26.25
C ILE A 759 9.23 20.69 25.95
N PHE A 760 10.06 20.16 25.05
CA PHE A 760 11.27 20.83 24.58
C PHE A 760 10.99 22.21 23.95
N GLY A 761 9.97 22.30 23.09
CA GLY A 761 9.57 23.56 22.45
C GLY A 761 9.07 24.61 23.45
N ILE A 762 8.33 24.18 24.48
CA ILE A 762 7.82 25.04 25.56
C ILE A 762 8.97 25.53 26.44
N SER A 763 9.90 24.66 26.83
CA SER A 763 11.07 25.03 27.66
C SER A 763 12.06 25.92 26.90
N ALA A 764 12.30 25.66 25.60
CA ALA A 764 13.14 26.51 24.77
C ALA A 764 12.49 27.88 24.48
N GLY A 765 11.18 27.92 24.28
CA GLY A 765 10.41 29.17 24.14
C GLY A 765 10.42 30.00 25.42
N ALA A 766 10.31 29.38 26.60
CA ALA A 766 10.39 30.06 27.88
C ALA A 766 11.79 30.65 28.15
N LEU A 767 12.87 29.93 27.81
CA LEU A 767 14.24 30.42 27.91
C LEU A 767 14.54 31.57 26.92
N ALA A 768 14.02 31.50 25.70
CA ALA A 768 14.14 32.56 24.70
C ALA A 768 13.39 33.84 25.12
N LEU A 769 12.19 33.69 25.71
CA LEU A 769 11.43 34.79 26.29
C LEU A 769 12.13 35.40 27.51
N LEU A 770 12.83 34.59 28.32
CA LEU A 770 13.66 35.07 29.44
C LEU A 770 14.86 35.88 28.95
N GLY A 771 15.53 35.45 27.88
CA GLY A 771 16.63 36.17 27.25
C GLY A 771 16.20 37.49 26.60
N ALA A 772 15.01 37.51 25.99
CA ALA A 772 14.41 38.72 25.44
C ALA A 772 13.99 39.72 26.53
N ALA A 773 13.46 39.23 27.66
CA ALA A 773 13.10 40.06 28.81
C ALA A 773 14.31 40.71 29.52
N LEU A 774 15.49 40.05 29.46
CA LEU A 774 16.75 40.55 30.04
C LEU A 774 17.55 41.48 29.10
N SER A 775 17.04 41.76 27.90
CA SER A 775 17.69 42.62 26.89
C SER A 775 17.11 44.05 26.83
N LEU A 776 16.39 44.48 27.89
CA LEU A 776 15.94 45.86 28.05
C LEU A 776 17.12 46.80 28.39
N PRO A 777 17.09 48.07 27.93
CA PRO A 777 18.26 48.95 28.01
C PRO A 777 18.59 49.32 29.46
N GLY A 778 19.81 49.00 29.92
CA GLY A 778 20.28 49.38 31.25
C GLY A 778 21.27 48.41 31.92
N THR A 779 21.62 47.29 31.30
CA THR A 779 22.56 46.30 31.85
C THR A 779 23.89 46.33 31.11
N SER A 780 25.00 46.51 31.84
CA SER A 780 26.33 46.70 31.28
C SER A 780 27.05 45.39 30.91
N GLY A 781 27.65 45.40 29.71
CA GLY A 781 28.82 44.68 29.18
C GLY A 781 29.10 43.22 29.56
N PRO A 782 29.55 42.89 30.79
CA PRO A 782 30.18 41.58 31.03
C PRO A 782 29.20 40.48 31.47
N VAL A 783 28.06 40.82 32.09
CA VAL A 783 27.16 39.81 32.69
C VAL A 783 26.24 39.15 31.66
N LEU A 784 25.83 39.89 30.62
CA LEU A 784 25.06 39.32 29.51
C LEU A 784 25.88 38.32 28.67
N GLY A 785 27.18 38.57 28.49
CA GLY A 785 28.07 37.67 27.75
C GLY A 785 28.15 36.29 28.41
N THR A 786 28.38 36.24 29.72
CA THR A 786 28.50 34.98 30.47
C THR A 786 27.19 34.21 30.54
N LEU A 787 26.05 34.91 30.58
CA LEU A 787 24.72 34.30 30.58
C LEU A 787 24.37 33.69 29.22
N TRP A 788 24.64 34.40 28.12
CA TRP A 788 24.45 33.89 26.76
C TRP A 788 25.39 32.72 26.44
N THR A 789 26.61 32.75 26.97
CA THR A 789 27.57 31.64 26.82
C THR A 789 27.10 30.41 27.60
N SER A 790 26.54 30.58 28.80
CA SER A 790 26.01 29.48 29.62
C SER A 790 24.73 28.86 29.02
N ILE A 791 23.83 29.69 28.46
CA ILE A 791 22.64 29.24 27.73
C ILE A 791 23.04 28.49 26.45
N ALA A 792 24.05 28.97 25.71
CA ALA A 792 24.57 28.28 24.53
C ALA A 792 25.23 26.93 24.86
N VAL A 793 25.92 26.83 26.01
CA VAL A 793 26.51 25.56 26.49
C VAL A 793 25.43 24.55 26.90
N VAL A 794 24.37 24.99 27.59
CA VAL A 794 23.24 24.12 27.98
C VAL A 794 22.44 23.66 26.74
N ILE A 795 22.21 24.56 25.78
CA ILE A 795 21.58 24.20 24.49
C ILE A 795 22.48 23.25 23.68
N GLY A 796 23.80 23.42 23.71
CA GLY A 796 24.78 22.54 23.07
C GLY A 796 24.86 21.14 23.72
N LEU A 797 24.78 21.05 25.05
CA LEU A 797 24.72 19.78 25.79
C LEU A 797 23.38 19.04 25.57
N LEU A 798 22.26 19.77 25.52
CA LEU A 798 20.95 19.19 25.19
C LEU A 798 20.84 18.76 23.73
N ALA A 799 21.48 19.48 22.80
CA ALA A 799 21.54 19.11 21.39
C ALA A 799 22.44 17.90 21.13
N THR A 800 23.39 17.58 22.03
CA THR A 800 24.29 16.41 21.89
C THR A 800 23.70 15.11 22.43
N GLU A 801 22.74 15.15 23.37
CA GLU A 801 22.03 13.94 23.85
C GLU A 801 20.80 13.54 23.01
N VAL A 802 20.29 14.42 22.14
CA VAL A 802 19.17 14.12 21.23
C VAL A 802 19.65 13.52 19.88
N ILE A 803 20.96 13.40 19.66
CA ILE A 803 21.53 12.74 18.48
C ILE A 803 21.54 11.21 18.71
N PRO A 804 20.89 10.40 17.85
CA PRO A 804 20.96 8.95 17.99
C PRO A 804 22.39 8.47 17.71
N ARG A 805 23.08 7.94 18.71
CA ARG A 805 24.33 7.20 18.50
C ARG A 805 24.02 5.98 17.62
N LYS A 806 24.48 6.02 16.37
CA LYS A 806 24.62 4.83 15.50
C LYS A 806 25.48 3.81 16.23
N ARG A 807 24.91 2.67 16.65
CA ARG A 807 25.69 1.47 16.97
C ARG A 807 26.28 0.93 15.65
N ARG A 808 27.58 1.09 15.49
CA ARG A 808 28.41 0.29 14.57
C ARG A 808 29.06 -0.82 15.39
N THR A 809 28.94 -2.02 14.89
CA THR A 809 29.54 -3.27 15.36
C THR A 809 31.05 -3.30 15.04
N ASN A 810 31.89 -3.70 16.02
CA ASN A 810 32.78 -4.88 15.98
C ASN A 810 33.96 -4.79 16.98
N VAL A 811 34.12 -5.85 17.80
CA VAL A 811 35.29 -6.79 17.93
C VAL A 811 36.69 -6.13 18.10
N ARG A 812 37.61 -6.44 19.04
CA ARG A 812 38.05 -7.67 19.76
C ARG A 812 39.04 -7.33 20.91
N ALA A 813 39.18 -8.27 21.86
CA ALA A 813 40.39 -8.75 22.60
C ALA A 813 41.28 -7.75 23.38
N ALA A 814 42.09 -8.11 24.39
CA ALA A 814 42.22 -9.16 25.42
C ALA A 814 43.59 -8.82 26.09
N ASP A 815 43.76 -9.08 27.40
CA ASP A 815 45.04 -9.32 28.11
C ASP A 815 44.75 -9.30 29.63
N ALA A 816 45.31 -10.10 30.53
CA ALA A 816 46.12 -11.33 30.57
C ALA A 816 46.11 -11.73 32.08
N THR A 817 45.97 -13.00 32.49
CA THR A 817 47.02 -13.96 32.95
C THR A 817 46.25 -15.06 33.73
N ALA A 818 46.59 -16.35 33.82
CA ALA A 818 47.59 -17.27 33.26
C ALA A 818 47.16 -18.71 33.63
N GLY A 819 47.50 -19.72 32.80
CA GLY A 819 47.43 -21.15 33.18
C GLY A 819 47.29 -22.18 32.04
N GLN A 820 48.40 -22.49 31.36
CA GLN A 820 48.88 -23.75 30.71
C GLN A 820 47.90 -24.76 30.04
N THR A 821 48.00 -24.93 28.69
CA THR A 821 48.54 -26.08 27.87
C THR A 821 47.44 -27.09 27.44
N ASP A 822 47.28 -27.59 26.21
CA ASP A 822 48.13 -27.83 25.02
C ASP A 822 47.34 -27.76 23.67
N GLU A 823 48.10 -27.73 22.57
CA GLU A 823 47.80 -27.51 21.13
C GLU A 823 46.94 -28.56 20.39
N VAL A 824 46.20 -28.17 19.33
CA VAL A 824 46.12 -28.83 17.99
C VAL A 824 45.69 -27.79 16.90
N GLU A 825 46.28 -27.90 15.70
CA GLU A 825 46.40 -26.97 14.54
C GLU A 825 45.15 -26.65 13.66
N GLU A 826 45.27 -25.50 12.94
CA GLU A 826 44.43 -24.89 11.89
C GLU A 826 44.65 -25.54 10.48
N PRO A 827 43.80 -25.32 9.43
CA PRO A 827 44.04 -24.19 8.50
C PRO A 827 42.80 -23.59 7.75
N SER A 828 43.10 -22.62 6.89
CA SER A 828 42.37 -21.40 6.48
C SER A 828 41.63 -21.35 5.12
N SER A 829 40.58 -20.50 5.06
CA SER A 829 40.09 -19.54 4.01
C SER A 829 40.00 -19.87 2.49
N ILE A 830 38.84 -19.56 1.86
CA ILE A 830 38.68 -19.25 0.41
C ILE A 830 37.64 -18.13 0.16
N GLU A 831 38.00 -17.15 -0.68
CA GLU A 831 37.20 -16.05 -1.27
C GLU A 831 36.35 -16.49 -2.48
N TRP A 832 35.23 -15.80 -2.77
CA TRP A 832 34.48 -15.96 -4.03
C TRP A 832 34.53 -14.70 -4.93
N GLN A 833 35.02 -14.88 -6.15
CA GLN A 833 35.06 -13.90 -7.24
C GLN A 833 33.85 -14.00 -8.20
N ARG A 834 33.63 -12.87 -8.87
CA ARG A 834 32.63 -12.54 -9.91
C ARG A 834 32.90 -13.31 -11.22
N LEU A 835 31.90 -13.99 -11.78
CA LEU A 835 31.98 -14.58 -13.14
C LEU A 835 31.03 -13.90 -14.13
N SER A 836 31.58 -13.60 -15.30
CA SER A 836 31.01 -12.88 -16.44
C SER A 836 30.44 -13.82 -17.51
N ARG A 837 29.46 -13.27 -18.25
CA ARG A 837 28.92 -13.64 -19.58
C ARG A 837 29.61 -14.79 -20.35
N LEU A 838 28.78 -15.72 -20.84
CA LEU A 838 29.04 -16.50 -22.05
C LEU A 838 27.84 -16.40 -23.01
N ARG A 839 28.14 -15.98 -24.24
CA ARG A 839 27.31 -16.13 -25.46
C ARG A 839 27.53 -17.54 -26.01
N THR A 840 26.50 -18.11 -26.63
CA THR A 840 26.66 -19.08 -27.71
C THR A 840 25.73 -18.69 -28.85
N ASP A 841 26.34 -18.48 -30.02
CA ASP A 841 25.71 -18.28 -31.33
C ASP A 841 25.43 -19.65 -32.00
N ALA A 842 24.53 -19.63 -33.00
CA ALA A 842 24.03 -20.70 -33.88
C ALA A 842 22.89 -21.55 -33.28
N GLY A 843 21.77 -21.82 -33.94
CA GLY A 843 21.26 -21.65 -35.30
C GLY A 843 19.98 -22.50 -35.36
N GLU A 844 18.99 -22.10 -36.16
CA GLU A 844 17.62 -22.64 -36.19
C GLU A 844 17.51 -24.17 -36.32
N ASP A 845 16.63 -24.81 -35.54
CA ASP A 845 15.48 -25.57 -36.07
C ASP A 845 14.51 -26.03 -34.97
N ARG A 846 13.21 -26.01 -35.31
CA ARG A 846 12.09 -26.53 -34.51
C ARG A 846 12.11 -28.06 -34.49
N LEU A 847 11.80 -28.68 -33.35
CA LEU A 847 10.82 -29.78 -33.22
C LEU A 847 10.66 -30.25 -31.77
N GLU A 848 9.44 -30.72 -31.48
CA GLU A 848 8.91 -31.20 -30.20
C GLU A 848 9.66 -32.43 -29.66
N GLY A 849 9.76 -32.55 -28.33
CA GLY A 849 10.23 -33.77 -27.68
C GLY A 849 10.54 -33.59 -26.20
N TRP A 850 9.59 -33.95 -25.35
CA TRP A 850 9.84 -34.17 -23.93
C TRP A 850 10.66 -35.45 -23.77
N VAL A 851 11.87 -35.38 -23.20
CA VAL A 851 12.51 -36.53 -22.55
C VAL A 851 13.13 -36.13 -21.21
N ARG A 852 12.74 -36.95 -20.25
CA ARG A 852 12.94 -36.98 -18.80
C ARG A 852 14.40 -37.26 -18.44
N LEU A 853 14.96 -36.50 -17.51
CA LEU A 853 16.08 -36.94 -16.67
C LEU A 853 15.55 -37.10 -15.25
N GLU A 854 15.55 -38.34 -14.79
CA GLU A 854 15.13 -38.76 -13.47
C GLU A 854 16.11 -38.24 -12.40
N CYS A 855 15.57 -37.58 -11.38
CA CYS A 855 16.19 -37.48 -10.06
C CYS A 855 15.24 -38.13 -9.05
N ALA A 856 15.82 -38.97 -8.19
CA ALA A 856 15.16 -39.79 -7.18
C ALA A 856 14.31 -38.97 -6.19
N PRO A 857 13.25 -39.58 -5.62
CA PRO A 857 12.28 -38.88 -4.77
C PRO A 857 12.81 -38.75 -3.34
N GLY A 858 12.79 -37.51 -2.81
CA GLY A 858 12.98 -37.27 -1.37
C GLY A 858 13.95 -36.13 -1.08
N GLN A 859 13.46 -34.90 -1.16
CA GLN A 859 13.78 -33.76 -0.27
C GLN A 859 13.14 -32.51 -0.87
N ARG A 860 12.04 -32.05 -0.25
CA ARG A 860 11.47 -30.72 -0.54
C ARG A 860 12.17 -29.71 0.36
N ASN A 861 12.61 -28.65 -0.29
CA ASN A 861 13.14 -27.40 0.24
C ASN A 861 12.54 -26.98 1.60
N ASP A 862 13.44 -26.81 2.57
CA ASP A 862 13.20 -26.12 3.83
C ASP A 862 12.71 -24.69 3.57
N VAL A 863 11.43 -24.45 3.83
CA VAL A 863 10.91 -23.12 4.06
C VAL A 863 11.14 -22.82 5.53
N VAL A 864 12.10 -21.95 5.82
CA VAL A 864 12.33 -21.41 7.17
C VAL A 864 11.08 -20.64 7.61
N SER A 865 10.20 -21.30 8.37
CA SER A 865 9.08 -20.66 9.06
C SER A 865 9.61 -19.94 10.29
N ARG A 866 9.62 -18.60 10.26
CA ARG A 866 9.72 -17.80 11.48
C ARG A 866 8.34 -17.77 12.14
N SER A 867 8.11 -18.68 13.07
CA SER A 867 6.99 -18.60 14.02
C SER A 867 7.21 -17.40 14.94
N PHE A 868 6.36 -16.38 14.79
CA PHE A 868 6.20 -15.32 15.78
C PHE A 868 5.22 -15.85 16.83
N CYS A 869 5.73 -16.24 17.99
CA CYS A 869 4.94 -16.50 19.18
C CYS A 869 4.61 -15.16 19.86
N PRO A 870 3.33 -14.80 20.08
CA PRO A 870 2.96 -13.67 20.92
C PRO A 870 2.32 -14.20 22.21
N THR A 871 3.12 -14.67 23.17
CA THR A 871 2.69 -14.79 24.56
C THR A 871 3.70 -14.07 25.44
N ARG A 872 3.46 -12.77 25.64
CA ARG A 872 3.97 -12.05 26.81
C ARG A 872 2.89 -12.11 27.88
N HIS A 873 2.88 -13.17 28.67
CA HIS A 873 2.47 -13.05 30.06
C HIS A 873 3.70 -13.24 30.93
N ALA A 874 4.07 -12.14 31.57
CA ALA A 874 5.08 -12.11 32.60
C ALA A 874 4.40 -12.60 33.89
N SER A 875 4.70 -13.82 34.33
CA SER A 875 4.67 -14.12 35.75
C SER A 875 5.98 -13.63 36.34
N LYS A 876 5.88 -12.87 37.42
CA LYS A 876 6.98 -12.29 38.18
C LYS A 876 6.77 -12.64 39.64
#